data_AF-A0A8C0JC33-F1
#
_entry.id   AF-A0A8C0JC33-F1
#
_cell.length_a   1.000
_cell.length_b   1.000
_cell.length_c   1.000
_cell.angle_alpha   90.00
_cell.angle_beta   90.00
_cell.angle_gamma   90.00
#
_symmetry.space_group_name_H-M   'P 1'
#
loop_
_entity.id
_entity.type
_entity.pdbx_description
1 polymer ?
#
loop_
_entity_poly.entity_id
_entity_poly.type
_entity_poly.pdbx_seq_one_letter_code
_entity_poly.pdbx_strand_id
1 'polypeptide(L)'
;MKLKLRAAGGGGDRAFDSAEGDMEAEEENQDLLKKGKPQGRKRASVPDGVVKVVKLSRADLYKPPTNEELNQLKETENLFHSSLLRLQIEELLKEVKLKEKKKQKIDAFLHEINTLLSAVPETLETDLADQSWLPKDVKVPFLQVPFSVKGKFRFLPPAAVTVVGSYLLGTCIKPEINVDMAVTMPRAILQDKDNLNQRYHRKRALYLAHIAQHLSKEKLFGSVRFTYMNSNHLKPILLLQPQGKDEKLVTVRLYACPAAGFFKPSRLHPSKNNVRTAWFLEQGSPGEGAAEPPTPHYNNSILCDTGLESNLHFLAGAAADFPGMRDGVALLKVWLHQRELDKGFGCLNGFMASMLVAYLLAKHKISQGMSGYQVLRSVLQFLATTDLSAAGISLSKDADSSLPTLADFHQVFDVVFVDPSGLVNLCADMTASKYKQVQFEAKRSMEVLDDRTVDGFQLLLMTPKPLIRTFDHVFHLKHVSKLQGACKKMQLLNELMDRGGNYVAAALPFVTSLLARGLSERVLLLTHSLPQAPQWPISAEPPKHKDTGHLSFGLLLASEFAASILEKGPEADRPEAAEFRKFWGEKSELRRFQDGTICEAVVWGAETMCQKRLIPEQIVKHLLWLHADIPESSICYSGAMLESLIRAGREPAGTGEEAMVSIIRSCDDLSRKLWNLEGLPLTVTAVQGTHPALRYTDVFPPTPMKPDYLHHVRIKDKELLLPLAEKPCPAYIAPMKVVCHMEGSGQWPQDKEAIKRVKAAFHLRLAELLNQQHQLLCRPAATHTDVYKDGYVFRLQVAYHREPQILKEVVTPEGMLKYRDTEESQQLELETLHLPYLTSSLHGLQQQHPAFSGTSRLAKRWVRAQLLSDSLSDECMDLLAASLFLHPAPFTPPSSPQVGFLRFLHLLTAFDWKNSPLIVNLNADLKDADYTEIRNEFVAARPHLPVMFIATPRDKRSSVWTKERPSAQILQRLLVLALESLRVLEEQLTDALGSQDVKMIFRPPLDFYDILIHLNAKQIPRHLEGVDRPVKSFSRGMLKSNALVKTLTFPVVGYDPVQCYLQELREAFGDLALFFYDLHGGEVIGVLWKPSSFEPQPFKASNMKGRMMASLSCEELVTVPNVEAILEDFEILGEGLVRSVEARTEKWTI
;
A
#
# COMPACT_ATOMS: atom_id res chain seq x y z
N MET A 1 -13.40 -0.58 35.96
CA MET A 1 -14.24 -0.65 37.17
C MET A 1 -13.34 -0.91 38.37
N LYS A 2 -13.29 -0.02 39.38
CA LYS A 2 -12.58 -0.28 40.64
C LYS A 2 -13.59 -0.31 41.79
N LEU A 3 -13.49 -1.34 42.63
CA LEU A 3 -14.24 -1.48 43.87
C LEU A 3 -13.32 -1.24 45.08
N LYS A 4 -13.76 -0.24 45.84
CA LYS A 4 -13.53 0.15 47.26
C LYS A 4 -12.75 -0.79 48.19
N LEU A 5 -12.03 -0.16 49.12
CA LEU A 5 -12.28 -0.33 50.57
C LEU A 5 -11.86 0.92 51.37
N ARG A 6 -12.66 1.20 52.41
CA ARG A 6 -12.73 2.38 53.30
C ARG A 6 -12.09 2.07 54.65
N ALA A 7 -11.62 3.11 55.34
CA ALA A 7 -11.79 3.46 56.78
C ALA A 7 -10.61 4.39 57.16
N ALA A 8 -10.68 5.45 57.96
CA ALA A 8 -11.63 6.14 58.84
C ALA A 8 -11.17 7.63 58.85
N GLY A 9 -11.87 8.71 59.22
CA GLY A 9 -12.91 8.99 60.21
C GLY A 9 -12.45 10.25 60.98
N GLY A 10 -13.31 11.28 61.11
CA GLY A 10 -13.13 12.42 62.03
C GLY A 10 -13.13 13.83 61.42
N GLY A 11 -14.27 14.55 61.50
CA GLY A 11 -14.36 16.02 61.34
C GLY A 11 -13.77 16.76 62.56
N GLY A 12 -13.74 18.07 62.70
CA GLY A 12 -14.28 19.21 61.97
C GLY A 12 -14.06 20.47 62.86
N ASP A 13 -13.71 21.59 62.22
CA ASP A 13 -13.82 23.01 62.64
C ASP A 13 -13.19 23.60 63.94
N ARG A 14 -12.29 24.57 63.67
CA ARG A 14 -12.18 25.98 64.14
C ARG A 14 -11.55 26.39 65.49
N ALA A 15 -10.62 27.35 65.32
CA ALA A 15 -10.20 28.51 66.15
C ALA A 15 -9.30 28.23 67.37
N PHE A 16 -8.00 28.62 67.30
CA PHE A 16 -7.37 29.87 67.83
C PHE A 16 -7.50 29.97 69.37
N ASP A 17 -6.45 30.11 70.18
CA ASP A 17 -5.24 30.93 70.03
C ASP A 17 -4.11 30.53 71.04
N SER A 18 -2.90 31.05 70.79
CA SER A 18 -1.67 31.37 71.60
C SER A 18 -1.55 30.92 73.08
N ALA A 19 -0.37 30.72 73.70
CA ALA A 19 0.97 31.37 73.65
C ALA A 19 2.02 30.38 74.25
N GLU A 20 3.35 30.55 74.31
CA GLU A 20 4.35 31.65 74.40
C GLU A 20 5.67 31.14 73.74
N GLY A 21 6.70 31.93 73.40
CA GLY A 21 7.05 33.27 73.84
C GLY A 21 8.18 33.92 73.01
N ASP A 22 8.66 35.03 73.58
CA ASP A 22 9.24 36.25 72.99
C ASP A 22 10.68 36.20 72.44
N MET A 23 10.98 37.15 71.52
CA MET A 23 11.91 38.29 71.75
C MET A 23 12.05 39.18 70.49
N GLU A 24 11.57 40.45 70.60
CA GLU A 24 12.21 41.76 70.27
C GLU A 24 13.14 41.91 69.03
N ALA A 25 13.18 43.00 68.23
CA ALA A 25 12.58 44.35 68.23
C ALA A 25 12.79 45.03 66.84
N GLU A 26 11.93 46.02 66.52
CA GLU A 26 12.14 47.37 65.92
C GLU A 26 13.12 47.57 64.71
N GLU A 27 12.98 48.47 63.73
CA GLU A 27 12.20 49.71 63.51
C GLU A 27 12.38 50.17 62.02
N GLU A 28 11.38 50.91 61.54
CA GLU A 28 11.39 52.09 60.63
C GLU A 28 12.28 52.29 59.36
N ASN A 29 11.59 52.92 58.39
CA ASN A 29 11.96 54.09 57.56
C ASN A 29 12.38 53.98 56.08
N GLN A 30 11.49 54.59 55.26
CA GLN A 30 11.69 55.72 54.33
C GLN A 30 12.76 55.70 53.21
N ASP A 31 12.23 55.98 52.01
CA ASP A 31 12.68 57.01 51.06
C ASP A 31 13.80 56.76 50.01
N LEU A 32 13.32 56.91 48.76
CA LEU A 32 13.79 57.85 47.74
C LEU A 32 15.07 57.60 46.91
N LEU A 33 14.79 57.59 45.59
CA LEU A 33 15.43 58.39 44.53
C LEU A 33 16.75 57.93 43.89
N LYS A 34 16.56 57.54 42.63
CA LYS A 34 17.14 58.13 41.40
C LYS A 34 18.60 57.83 41.00
N LYS A 35 18.62 57.36 39.75
CA LYS A 35 19.42 57.80 38.58
C LYS A 35 20.85 57.29 38.47
N GLY A 36 21.10 56.69 37.30
CA GLY A 36 22.42 56.72 36.67
C GLY A 36 22.66 55.59 35.68
N LYS A 37 22.12 55.68 34.46
CA LYS A 37 22.77 55.05 33.29
C LYS A 37 23.88 55.99 32.81
N PRO A 38 25.00 55.44 32.32
CA PRO A 38 25.23 55.59 30.88
C PRO A 38 25.78 54.32 30.19
N GLN A 39 25.79 54.43 28.87
CA GLN A 39 26.02 53.41 27.85
C GLN A 39 27.45 52.85 27.83
N GLY A 40 27.55 51.57 27.44
CA GLY A 40 28.77 50.96 26.89
C GLY A 40 28.40 49.70 26.08
N ARG A 41 28.77 49.67 24.80
CA ARG A 41 28.42 48.63 23.81
C ARG A 41 29.64 47.74 23.52
N LYS A 42 29.37 46.43 23.33
CA LYS A 42 30.20 45.32 22.78
C LYS A 42 31.17 44.67 23.80
N ARG A 43 31.27 43.34 23.96
CA ARG A 43 30.96 42.17 23.09
C ARG A 43 30.92 40.87 23.94
N ALA A 44 30.00 39.96 23.59
CA ALA A 44 30.00 38.48 23.68
C ALA A 44 30.28 37.73 25.01
N SER A 45 29.24 37.00 25.49
CA SER A 45 29.38 35.68 26.15
C SER A 45 28.06 34.89 26.08
N VAL A 46 28.12 33.71 25.46
CA VAL A 46 27.40 32.42 25.68
C VAL A 46 25.95 32.44 26.25
N PRO A 47 24.95 31.77 25.63
CA PRO A 47 23.67 31.50 26.27
C PRO A 47 23.77 30.22 27.12
N ASP A 48 23.92 30.39 28.44
CA ASP A 48 23.66 29.33 29.41
C ASP A 48 22.14 29.17 29.60
N GLY A 49 21.64 28.01 29.18
CA GLY A 49 20.26 27.56 29.39
C GLY A 49 20.06 27.02 30.80
N VAL A 50 19.99 27.90 31.80
CA VAL A 50 19.52 27.54 33.14
C VAL A 50 18.18 28.23 33.41
N VAL A 51 17.13 27.43 33.52
CA VAL A 51 15.77 27.84 33.89
C VAL A 51 15.81 28.46 35.29
N LYS A 52 15.49 29.75 35.41
CA LYS A 52 15.23 30.38 36.71
C LYS A 52 13.90 29.86 37.25
N VAL A 53 13.94 29.18 38.39
CA VAL A 53 12.75 28.77 39.14
C VAL A 53 12.05 30.02 39.68
N VAL A 54 10.86 30.32 39.15
CA VAL A 54 10.00 31.39 39.67
C VAL A 54 9.30 30.85 40.93
N LYS A 55 9.44 31.54 42.06
CA LYS A 55 8.65 31.26 43.26
C LYS A 55 7.20 31.68 43.01
N LEU A 56 6.33 30.70 42.75
CA LEU A 56 4.88 30.91 42.61
C LEU A 56 4.21 31.04 43.98
N SER A 57 3.20 31.91 44.08
CA SER A 57 2.42 32.10 45.30
C SER A 57 1.45 30.93 45.52
N ARG A 58 1.00 30.70 46.77
CA ARG A 58 0.07 29.60 47.11
C ARG A 58 -1.28 29.68 46.37
N ALA A 59 -1.63 30.85 45.84
CA ALA A 59 -2.83 31.06 45.01
C ALA A 59 -2.63 30.66 43.53
N ASP A 60 -1.40 30.63 43.03
CA ASP A 60 -1.10 30.24 41.65
C ASP A 60 -0.96 28.71 41.47
N LEU A 61 -0.72 27.97 42.56
CA LEU A 61 -0.62 26.51 42.58
C LEU A 61 -1.96 25.77 42.37
N TYR A 62 -3.10 26.47 42.51
CA TYR A 62 -4.45 25.90 42.40
C TYR A 62 -5.30 26.56 41.29
N LYS A 63 -4.70 27.38 40.43
CA LYS A 63 -5.40 27.87 39.22
C LYS A 63 -5.53 26.73 38.21
N PRO A 64 -6.71 26.54 37.59
CA PRO A 64 -6.80 25.67 36.43
C PRO A 64 -5.85 26.20 35.34
N PRO A 65 -5.07 25.31 34.67
CA PRO A 65 -4.08 25.76 33.71
C PRO A 65 -4.74 26.55 32.59
N THR A 66 -4.12 27.67 32.21
CA THR A 66 -4.59 28.49 31.10
C THR A 66 -4.48 27.73 29.78
N ASN A 67 -5.24 28.13 28.75
CA ASN A 67 -5.13 27.52 27.41
C ASN A 67 -3.70 27.63 26.84
N GLU A 68 -2.95 28.67 27.20
CA GLU A 68 -1.56 28.84 26.82
C GLU A 68 -0.64 27.87 27.56
N GLU A 69 -0.84 27.64 28.86
CA GLU A 69 -0.09 26.63 29.64
C GLU A 69 -0.43 25.20 29.21
N LEU A 70 -1.69 24.91 28.88
CA LEU A 70 -2.10 23.61 28.31
C LEU A 70 -1.49 23.36 26.93
N ASN A 71 -1.42 24.39 26.09
CA ASN A 71 -0.74 24.31 24.80
C ASN A 71 0.77 24.16 24.98
N GLN A 72 1.39 24.90 25.90
CA GLN A 72 2.81 24.75 26.22
C GLN A 72 3.10 23.38 26.82
N LEU A 73 2.26 22.82 27.68
CA LEU A 73 2.43 21.46 28.23
C LEU A 73 2.31 20.39 27.13
N LYS A 74 1.34 20.51 26.22
CA LYS A 74 1.23 19.64 25.04
C LYS A 74 2.39 19.80 24.07
N GLU A 75 2.90 21.01 23.88
CA GLU A 75 4.10 21.26 23.09
C GLU A 75 5.33 20.68 23.78
N THR A 76 5.41 20.77 25.11
CA THR A 76 6.51 20.26 25.93
C THR A 76 6.58 18.74 25.92
N GLU A 77 5.43 18.06 25.99
CA GLU A 77 5.34 16.60 25.86
C GLU A 77 5.75 16.11 24.46
N ASN A 78 5.63 16.98 23.45
CA ASN A 78 5.95 16.68 22.04
C ASN A 78 7.28 17.30 21.57
N LEU A 79 8.07 17.96 22.42
CA LEU A 79 9.19 18.85 22.04
C LEU A 79 10.24 18.22 21.10
N PHE A 80 10.56 16.93 21.28
CA PHE A 80 11.59 16.27 20.48
C PHE A 80 11.11 15.95 19.05
N HIS A 81 9.87 15.47 18.90
CA HIS A 81 9.26 15.27 17.58
C HIS A 81 8.84 16.59 16.94
N SER A 82 8.32 17.54 17.72
CA SER A 82 7.80 18.83 17.25
C SER A 82 8.90 19.71 16.63
N SER A 83 10.11 19.72 17.20
CA SER A 83 11.23 20.53 16.66
C SER A 83 11.78 19.98 15.34
N LEU A 84 12.03 18.67 15.24
CA LEU A 84 12.45 18.03 13.99
C LEU A 84 11.35 18.10 12.91
N LEU A 85 10.12 17.79 13.28
CA LEU A 85 8.95 17.87 12.40
C LEU A 85 8.75 19.28 11.86
N ARG A 86 8.95 20.30 12.71
CA ARG A 86 8.91 21.70 12.29
C ARG A 86 9.99 22.01 11.26
N LEU A 87 11.24 21.56 11.47
CA LEU A 87 12.31 21.77 10.49
C LEU A 87 12.00 21.08 9.16
N GLN A 88 11.52 19.84 9.18
CA GLN A 88 11.11 19.09 7.99
C GLN A 88 9.98 19.80 7.24
N ILE A 89 8.99 20.33 7.96
CA ILE A 89 7.88 21.10 7.38
C ILE A 89 8.37 22.42 6.79
N GLU A 90 9.25 23.15 7.47
CA GLU A 90 9.85 24.38 6.95
C GLU A 90 10.66 24.12 5.67
N GLU A 91 11.39 23.01 5.60
CA GLU A 91 12.13 22.58 4.40
C GLU A 91 11.19 22.19 3.26
N LEU A 92 10.19 21.35 3.52
CA LEU A 92 9.17 20.98 2.54
C LEU A 92 8.47 22.20 1.97
N LEU A 93 8.06 23.15 2.82
CA LEU A 93 7.41 24.39 2.38
C LEU A 93 8.34 25.23 1.49
N LYS A 94 9.65 25.29 1.78
CA LYS A 94 10.63 25.97 0.91
C LYS A 94 10.73 25.30 -0.46
N GLU A 95 10.67 23.98 -0.52
CA GLU A 95 10.75 23.22 -1.76
C GLU A 95 9.48 23.35 -2.62
N VAL A 96 8.30 23.21 -2.01
CA VAL A 96 7.03 23.20 -2.77
C VAL A 96 6.57 24.60 -3.17
N LYS A 97 6.90 25.65 -2.41
CA LYS A 97 6.46 27.02 -2.69
C LYS A 97 7.10 27.61 -3.96
N LEU A 98 6.36 28.51 -4.59
CA LEU A 98 6.82 29.27 -5.74
C LEU A 98 7.89 30.29 -5.33
N LYS A 99 9.01 30.34 -6.06
CA LYS A 99 10.09 31.32 -5.83
C LYS A 99 9.72 32.69 -6.44
N GLU A 100 10.10 33.78 -5.78
CA GLU A 100 9.75 35.14 -6.19
C GLU A 100 10.20 35.49 -7.62
N LYS A 101 11.40 35.06 -8.03
CA LYS A 101 11.89 35.25 -9.42
C LYS A 101 10.97 34.63 -10.48
N LYS A 102 10.37 33.47 -10.18
CA LYS A 102 9.42 32.82 -11.09
C LYS A 102 8.09 33.57 -11.10
N LYS A 103 7.65 34.06 -9.94
CA LYS A 103 6.44 34.86 -9.80
C LYS A 103 6.47 36.12 -10.68
N GLN A 104 7.58 36.87 -10.66
CA GLN A 104 7.75 38.06 -11.52
C GLN A 104 7.61 37.75 -13.02
N LYS A 105 8.18 36.63 -13.48
CA LYS A 105 8.02 36.18 -14.88
C LYS A 105 6.57 35.81 -15.20
N ILE A 106 5.89 35.13 -14.27
CA ILE A 106 4.49 34.76 -14.43
C ILE A 106 3.63 36.02 -14.48
N ASP A 107 3.86 37.01 -13.62
CA ASP A 107 3.12 38.27 -13.62
C ASP A 107 3.27 39.01 -14.96
N ALA A 108 4.48 39.09 -15.52
CA ALA A 108 4.70 39.66 -16.84
C ALA A 108 3.92 38.91 -17.94
N PHE A 109 3.95 37.58 -17.91
CA PHE A 109 3.20 36.75 -18.85
C PHE A 109 1.69 36.94 -18.73
N LEU A 110 1.15 37.08 -17.51
CA LEU A 110 -0.28 37.34 -17.27
C LEU A 110 -0.69 38.73 -17.80
N HIS A 111 0.17 39.74 -17.67
CA HIS A 111 -0.09 41.06 -18.24
C HIS A 111 -0.18 41.03 -19.76
N GLU A 112 0.72 40.32 -20.44
CA GLU A 112 0.67 40.14 -21.90
C GLU A 112 -0.60 39.41 -22.34
N ILE A 113 -0.99 38.33 -21.64
CA ILE A 113 -2.26 37.63 -21.90
C ILE A 113 -3.45 38.58 -21.77
N ASN A 114 -3.48 39.42 -20.72
CA ASN A 114 -4.56 40.38 -20.52
C ASN A 114 -4.66 41.38 -21.68
N THR A 115 -3.53 41.92 -22.14
CA THR A 115 -3.48 42.82 -23.30
C THR A 115 -4.02 42.14 -24.57
N LEU A 116 -3.63 40.89 -24.82
CA LEU A 116 -4.12 40.12 -25.97
C LEU A 116 -5.63 39.85 -25.90
N LEU A 117 -6.15 39.51 -24.71
CA LEU A 117 -7.58 39.24 -24.50
C LEU A 117 -8.44 40.47 -24.77
N SER A 118 -7.97 41.67 -24.43
CA SER A 118 -8.67 42.93 -24.74
C SER A 118 -8.65 43.30 -26.22
N ALA A 119 -7.71 42.76 -27.00
CA ALA A 119 -7.55 43.04 -28.43
C ALA A 119 -8.29 42.06 -29.36
N VAL A 120 -9.00 41.05 -28.80
CA VAL A 120 -9.74 40.06 -29.59
C VAL A 120 -10.92 40.73 -30.31
N PRO A 121 -11.06 40.62 -31.63
CA PRO A 121 -12.09 41.34 -32.39
C PRO A 121 -13.49 40.78 -32.14
N GLU A 122 -14.47 41.69 -32.19
CA GLU A 122 -15.91 41.41 -32.10
C GLU A 122 -16.43 40.59 -33.29
N THR A 123 -17.52 39.85 -33.10
CA THR A 123 -18.21 39.13 -34.19
C THR A 123 -19.65 39.59 -34.37
N LEU A 124 -20.22 39.31 -35.55
CA LEU A 124 -21.63 39.58 -35.85
C LEU A 124 -22.55 38.65 -35.05
N GLU A 125 -23.77 39.13 -34.77
CA GLU A 125 -24.78 38.32 -34.09
C GLU A 125 -25.35 37.25 -35.03
N THR A 126 -25.22 35.98 -34.64
CA THR A 126 -25.78 34.82 -35.34
C THR A 126 -26.68 34.01 -34.41
N ASP A 127 -27.48 33.12 -34.98
CA ASP A 127 -28.20 32.12 -34.18
C ASP A 127 -27.21 31.20 -33.47
N LEU A 128 -27.53 30.75 -32.26
CA LEU A 128 -26.63 29.93 -31.43
C LEU A 128 -26.28 28.58 -32.08
N ALA A 129 -27.15 28.08 -32.97
CA ALA A 129 -26.91 26.88 -33.77
C ALA A 129 -26.10 27.16 -35.06
N ASP A 130 -26.04 28.41 -35.51
CA ASP A 130 -25.22 28.83 -36.65
C ASP A 130 -23.79 29.16 -36.17
N GLN A 131 -22.89 28.20 -36.43
CA GLN A 131 -21.48 28.26 -36.08
C GLN A 131 -20.60 28.40 -37.33
N SER A 132 -21.16 28.78 -38.48
CA SER A 132 -20.42 28.93 -39.74
C SER A 132 -19.35 30.02 -39.71
N TRP A 133 -19.48 30.97 -38.77
CA TRP A 133 -18.51 32.04 -38.51
C TRP A 133 -17.22 31.54 -37.85
N LEU A 134 -17.24 30.37 -37.19
CA LEU A 134 -16.06 29.78 -36.56
C LEU A 134 -15.21 29.07 -37.63
N PRO A 135 -13.89 29.34 -37.72
CA PRO A 135 -13.02 28.68 -38.68
C PRO A 135 -12.97 27.16 -38.51
N LYS A 136 -12.72 26.44 -39.62
CA LYS A 136 -12.72 24.96 -39.64
C LYS A 136 -11.63 24.32 -38.79
N ASP A 137 -10.56 25.05 -38.52
CA ASP A 137 -9.40 24.66 -37.69
C ASP A 137 -9.63 24.85 -36.19
N VAL A 138 -10.80 25.35 -35.76
CA VAL A 138 -11.19 25.46 -34.36
C VAL A 138 -12.54 24.81 -34.12
N LYS A 139 -12.62 23.97 -33.10
CA LYS A 139 -13.83 23.25 -32.70
C LYS A 139 -14.38 23.77 -31.39
N VAL A 140 -15.70 23.69 -31.24
CA VAL A 140 -16.37 24.10 -30.00
C VAL A 140 -16.04 23.09 -28.90
N PRO A 141 -15.47 23.50 -27.76
CA PRO A 141 -14.99 22.59 -26.72
C PRO A 141 -16.13 22.06 -25.83
N PHE A 142 -17.28 21.71 -26.40
CA PHE A 142 -18.47 21.29 -25.66
C PHE A 142 -19.30 20.28 -26.45
N LEU A 143 -19.77 19.21 -25.81
CA LEU A 143 -20.63 18.22 -26.44
C LEU A 143 -22.04 18.80 -26.65
N GLN A 144 -22.37 19.17 -27.88
CA GLN A 144 -23.65 19.80 -28.24
C GLN A 144 -24.71 18.76 -28.61
N VAL A 145 -25.16 17.99 -27.63
CA VAL A 145 -26.23 16.99 -27.81
C VAL A 145 -27.40 17.32 -26.88
N PRO A 146 -28.60 17.62 -27.42
CA PRO A 146 -28.96 17.76 -28.84
C PRO A 146 -28.38 19.03 -29.49
N PHE A 147 -28.09 19.04 -30.79
CA PHE A 147 -27.43 20.19 -31.42
C PHE A 147 -28.34 21.42 -31.48
N SER A 148 -29.63 21.24 -31.77
CA SER A 148 -30.59 22.33 -31.89
C SER A 148 -30.89 23.00 -30.54
N VAL A 149 -30.72 24.32 -30.48
CA VAL A 149 -31.02 25.12 -29.29
C VAL A 149 -31.42 26.53 -29.71
N LYS A 150 -32.38 27.12 -29.00
CA LYS A 150 -32.80 28.52 -29.23
C LYS A 150 -31.82 29.48 -28.56
N GLY A 151 -31.54 30.59 -29.21
CA GLY A 151 -30.73 31.68 -28.66
C GLY A 151 -29.90 32.34 -29.76
N LYS A 152 -29.29 33.47 -29.44
CA LYS A 152 -28.37 34.18 -30.32
C LYS A 152 -27.00 34.34 -29.66
N PHE A 153 -25.95 34.46 -30.44
CA PHE A 153 -24.59 34.65 -29.96
C PHE A 153 -23.85 35.69 -30.79
N ARG A 154 -23.05 36.51 -30.11
CA ARG A 154 -22.00 37.34 -30.68
C ARG A 154 -20.83 37.37 -29.71
N PHE A 155 -19.62 37.49 -30.21
CA PHE A 155 -18.44 37.71 -29.39
C PHE A 155 -18.22 39.21 -29.20
N LEU A 156 -17.90 39.60 -27.97
CA LEU A 156 -17.41 40.92 -27.59
C LEU A 156 -16.17 40.73 -26.70
N PRO A 157 -15.18 41.65 -26.73
CA PRO A 157 -14.05 41.62 -25.82
C PRO A 157 -14.48 41.48 -24.35
N PRO A 158 -13.69 40.80 -23.50
CA PRO A 158 -14.03 40.61 -22.09
C PRO A 158 -14.31 41.92 -21.37
N ALA A 159 -15.37 41.97 -20.57
CA ALA A 159 -15.69 43.14 -19.75
C ALA A 159 -14.67 43.33 -18.62
N ALA A 160 -14.13 42.22 -18.11
CA ALA A 160 -13.08 42.19 -17.11
C ALA A 160 -12.29 40.88 -17.23
N VAL A 161 -11.02 40.92 -16.82
CA VAL A 161 -10.16 39.75 -16.70
C VAL A 161 -9.53 39.81 -15.31
N THR A 162 -9.81 38.80 -14.49
CA THR A 162 -9.37 38.74 -13.08
C THR A 162 -8.59 37.46 -12.82
N VAL A 163 -7.46 37.56 -12.12
CA VAL A 163 -6.73 36.36 -11.68
C VAL A 163 -7.45 35.80 -10.45
N VAL A 164 -7.67 34.49 -10.42
CA VAL A 164 -8.37 33.78 -9.34
C VAL A 164 -7.59 32.55 -8.88
N GLY A 165 -8.12 31.84 -7.88
CA GLY A 165 -7.55 30.59 -7.40
C GLY A 165 -6.28 30.74 -6.54
N SER A 166 -5.42 29.73 -6.59
CA SER A 166 -4.33 29.56 -5.60
C SER A 166 -3.18 30.56 -5.74
N TYR A 167 -3.02 31.17 -6.91
CA TYR A 167 -1.87 32.02 -7.22
C TYR A 167 -1.87 33.31 -6.39
N LEU A 168 -2.97 34.06 -6.41
CA LEU A 168 -3.11 35.29 -5.62
C LEU A 168 -3.10 35.01 -4.11
N LEU A 169 -3.61 33.85 -3.68
CA LEU A 169 -3.59 33.44 -2.27
C LEU A 169 -2.18 33.05 -1.79
N GLY A 170 -1.21 32.91 -2.69
CA GLY A 170 0.14 32.46 -2.35
C GLY A 170 0.19 30.99 -1.92
N THR A 171 -0.77 30.17 -2.39
CA THR A 171 -0.90 28.74 -2.02
C THR A 171 -0.61 27.79 -3.18
N CYS A 172 -0.04 28.27 -4.29
CA CYS A 172 0.42 27.39 -5.38
C CYS A 172 1.61 26.53 -4.92
N ILE A 173 1.57 25.25 -5.29
CA ILE A 173 2.61 24.27 -4.98
C ILE A 173 3.18 23.64 -6.26
N LYS A 174 4.45 23.25 -6.24
CA LYS A 174 5.13 22.46 -7.30
C LYS A 174 4.73 20.97 -7.22
N PRO A 175 4.90 20.19 -8.32
CA PRO A 175 5.49 20.54 -9.61
C PRO A 175 4.53 21.27 -10.58
N GLU A 176 3.21 21.12 -10.43
CA GLU A 176 2.22 21.70 -11.34
C GLU A 176 1.79 23.12 -10.92
N ILE A 177 2.50 24.12 -11.43
CA ILE A 177 2.15 25.52 -11.20
C ILE A 177 1.04 25.92 -12.17
N ASN A 178 -0.16 26.11 -11.62
CA ASN A 178 -1.33 26.56 -12.36
C ASN A 178 -1.77 27.96 -11.90
N VAL A 179 -2.15 28.81 -12.84
CA VAL A 179 -2.77 30.11 -12.57
C VAL A 179 -4.15 30.13 -13.22
N ASP A 180 -5.18 30.45 -12.45
CA ASP A 180 -6.55 30.51 -12.92
C ASP A 180 -6.92 31.97 -13.25
N MET A 181 -7.49 32.24 -14.42
CA MET A 181 -7.96 33.57 -14.82
C MET A 181 -9.43 33.52 -15.23
N ALA A 182 -10.27 34.30 -14.57
CA ALA A 182 -11.67 34.47 -14.93
C ALA A 182 -11.81 35.60 -15.97
N VAL A 183 -12.53 35.29 -17.05
CA VAL A 183 -12.78 36.16 -18.20
C VAL A 183 -14.29 36.42 -18.22
N THR A 184 -14.67 37.64 -17.83
CA THR A 184 -16.08 38.02 -17.67
C THR A 184 -16.70 38.37 -19.02
N MET A 185 -17.63 37.54 -19.46
CA MET A 185 -18.41 37.78 -20.68
C MET A 185 -19.29 39.03 -20.50
N PRO A 186 -19.27 39.99 -21.44
CA PRO A 186 -20.14 41.15 -21.39
C PRO A 186 -21.63 40.78 -21.28
N ARG A 187 -22.38 41.54 -20.47
CA ARG A 187 -23.82 41.32 -20.25
C ARG A 187 -24.62 41.26 -21.55
N ALA A 188 -24.20 41.99 -22.57
CA ALA A 188 -24.88 42.10 -23.86
C ALA A 188 -24.78 40.84 -24.76
N ILE A 189 -24.02 39.81 -24.34
CA ILE A 189 -23.96 38.49 -24.98
C ILE A 189 -25.07 37.56 -24.44
N LEU A 190 -25.51 37.79 -23.20
CA LEU A 190 -26.43 36.93 -22.47
C LEU A 190 -27.89 37.38 -22.64
N GLN A 191 -28.82 36.43 -22.59
CA GLN A 191 -30.27 36.60 -22.74
C GLN A 191 -31.01 36.00 -21.53
N ASP A 192 -32.20 36.50 -21.19
CA ASP A 192 -32.93 36.17 -19.94
C ASP A 192 -33.24 34.68 -19.74
N LYS A 193 -33.29 33.89 -20.82
CA LYS A 193 -33.59 32.45 -20.82
C LYS A 193 -32.34 31.58 -20.99
N ASP A 194 -31.13 32.16 -20.90
CA ASP A 194 -29.88 31.41 -21.11
C ASP A 194 -29.57 30.42 -19.99
N ASN A 195 -30.24 30.54 -18.84
CA ASN A 195 -30.22 29.50 -17.81
C ASN A 195 -30.81 28.18 -18.32
N LEU A 196 -31.69 28.19 -19.34
CA LEU A 196 -32.35 26.97 -19.82
C LEU A 196 -31.53 26.21 -20.87
N ASN A 197 -31.65 24.88 -20.85
CA ASN A 197 -31.28 23.98 -21.96
C ASN A 197 -29.84 24.17 -22.47
N GLN A 198 -28.88 24.30 -21.55
CA GLN A 198 -27.44 24.45 -21.82
C GLN A 198 -27.06 25.67 -22.69
N ARG A 199 -27.93 26.67 -22.83
CA ARG A 199 -27.66 27.86 -23.65
C ARG A 199 -26.44 28.62 -23.15
N TYR A 200 -26.39 28.91 -21.85
CA TYR A 200 -25.24 29.57 -21.21
C TYR A 200 -23.93 28.79 -21.45
N HIS A 201 -23.91 27.48 -21.20
CA HIS A 201 -22.72 26.65 -21.39
C HIS A 201 -22.23 26.64 -22.84
N ARG A 202 -23.14 26.66 -23.81
CA ARG A 202 -22.80 26.76 -25.24
C ARG A 202 -22.22 28.13 -25.60
N LYS A 203 -22.83 29.22 -25.13
CA LYS A 203 -22.28 30.57 -25.31
C LYS A 203 -20.88 30.68 -24.70
N ARG A 204 -20.70 30.13 -23.51
CA ARG A 204 -19.40 30.04 -22.81
C ARG A 204 -18.37 29.26 -23.63
N ALA A 205 -18.75 28.12 -24.20
CA ALA A 205 -17.86 27.31 -25.03
C ALA A 205 -17.50 28.01 -26.35
N LEU A 206 -18.45 28.66 -27.03
CA LEU A 206 -18.21 29.45 -28.24
C LEU A 206 -17.31 30.66 -27.96
N TYR A 207 -17.51 31.32 -26.81
CA TYR A 207 -16.67 32.42 -26.36
C TYR A 207 -15.21 31.97 -26.17
N LEU A 208 -15.00 30.82 -25.52
CA LEU A 208 -13.66 30.23 -25.38
C LEU A 208 -13.07 29.78 -26.71
N ALA A 209 -13.87 29.26 -27.64
CA ALA A 209 -13.41 28.86 -28.97
C ALA A 209 -12.88 30.05 -29.77
N HIS A 210 -13.59 31.18 -29.76
CA HIS A 210 -13.14 32.41 -30.43
C HIS A 210 -11.86 32.96 -29.80
N ILE A 211 -11.76 32.99 -28.47
CA ILE A 211 -10.51 33.38 -27.78
C ILE A 211 -9.36 32.45 -28.18
N ALA A 212 -9.59 31.14 -28.16
CA ALA A 212 -8.57 30.15 -28.50
C ALA A 212 -8.05 30.32 -29.92
N GLN A 213 -8.94 30.58 -30.88
CA GLN A 213 -8.60 30.87 -32.26
C GLN A 213 -7.64 32.06 -32.37
N HIS A 214 -7.93 33.16 -31.70
CA HIS A 214 -7.10 34.37 -31.77
C HIS A 214 -5.77 34.18 -31.04
N LEU A 215 -5.76 33.62 -29.84
CA LEU A 215 -4.53 33.38 -29.08
C LEU A 215 -3.62 32.35 -29.75
N SER A 216 -4.16 31.35 -30.46
CA SER A 216 -3.34 30.34 -31.16
C SER A 216 -2.46 30.88 -32.27
N LYS A 217 -2.74 32.09 -32.77
CA LYS A 217 -1.93 32.77 -33.80
C LYS A 217 -0.75 33.54 -33.22
N GLU A 218 -0.76 33.79 -31.92
CA GLU A 218 0.28 34.55 -31.24
C GLU A 218 1.51 33.68 -30.96
N LYS A 219 2.70 34.22 -31.22
CA LYS A 219 3.97 33.53 -30.95
C LYS A 219 4.27 33.38 -29.46
N LEU A 220 3.49 34.01 -28.60
CA LEU A 220 3.66 33.96 -27.15
C LEU A 220 3.43 32.54 -26.58
N PHE A 221 2.56 31.75 -27.21
CA PHE A 221 2.14 30.45 -26.68
C PHE A 221 2.84 29.28 -27.38
N GLY A 222 3.41 28.38 -26.60
CA GLY A 222 3.93 27.10 -27.10
C GLY A 222 2.83 26.06 -27.28
N SER A 223 1.75 26.18 -26.49
CA SER A 223 0.62 25.26 -26.49
C SER A 223 -0.66 25.98 -26.07
N VAL A 224 -1.70 25.80 -26.88
CA VAL A 224 -3.08 26.30 -26.66
C VAL A 224 -4.01 25.10 -26.78
N ARG A 225 -4.62 24.67 -25.67
CA ARG A 225 -5.38 23.41 -25.60
C ARG A 225 -6.64 23.55 -24.78
N PHE A 226 -7.65 22.76 -25.07
CA PHE A 226 -8.83 22.66 -24.22
C PHE A 226 -8.68 21.55 -23.18
N THR A 227 -9.34 21.72 -22.05
CA THR A 227 -9.62 20.65 -21.09
C THR A 227 -10.94 20.92 -20.36
N TYR A 228 -11.34 20.03 -19.46
CA TYR A 228 -12.51 20.22 -18.60
C TYR A 228 -12.09 20.54 -17.17
N MET A 229 -12.68 21.58 -16.58
CA MET A 229 -12.49 21.91 -15.16
C MET A 229 -12.93 20.73 -14.29
N ASN A 230 -12.01 20.18 -13.48
CA ASN A 230 -12.24 19.01 -12.63
C ASN A 230 -12.89 17.82 -13.38
N SER A 231 -12.53 17.64 -14.66
CA SER A 231 -13.13 16.62 -15.55
C SER A 231 -14.66 16.74 -15.75
N ASN A 232 -15.29 17.88 -15.45
CA ASN A 232 -16.70 18.13 -15.71
C ASN A 232 -16.90 18.67 -17.13
N HIS A 233 -17.52 17.89 -18.02
CA HIS A 233 -17.68 18.23 -19.45
C HIS A 233 -18.53 19.48 -19.69
N LEU A 234 -19.38 19.87 -18.73
CA LEU A 234 -20.14 21.12 -18.82
C LEU A 234 -19.23 22.35 -18.70
N LYS A 235 -18.01 22.19 -18.19
CA LYS A 235 -17.11 23.28 -17.84
C LYS A 235 -15.79 23.21 -18.62
N PRO A 236 -15.79 23.37 -19.97
CA PRO A 236 -14.56 23.49 -20.72
C PRO A 236 -13.77 24.74 -20.31
N ILE A 237 -12.45 24.64 -20.33
CA ILE A 237 -11.51 25.73 -20.06
C ILE A 237 -10.39 25.70 -21.10
N LEU A 238 -9.75 26.85 -21.30
CA LEU A 238 -8.62 26.98 -22.21
C LEU A 238 -7.32 27.00 -21.41
N LEU A 239 -6.37 26.14 -21.79
CA LEU A 239 -5.03 26.03 -21.24
C LEU A 239 -4.05 26.76 -22.15
N LEU A 240 -3.26 27.64 -21.56
CA LEU A 240 -2.20 28.40 -22.24
C LEU A 240 -0.86 28.08 -21.57
N GLN A 241 0.11 27.68 -22.37
CA GLN A 241 1.49 27.48 -21.93
C GLN A 241 2.43 28.38 -22.75
N PRO A 242 3.42 29.00 -22.09
CA PRO A 242 4.38 29.87 -22.78
C PRO A 242 5.25 29.08 -23.77
N GLN A 243 5.76 29.77 -24.80
CA GLN A 243 6.65 29.15 -25.78
C GLN A 243 8.11 29.08 -25.26
N GLY A 244 8.87 28.09 -25.74
CA GLY A 244 10.34 28.05 -25.61
C GLY A 244 10.84 27.57 -24.25
N LYS A 245 11.91 28.18 -23.73
CA LYS A 245 12.60 27.71 -22.51
C LYS A 245 11.73 27.76 -21.25
N ASP A 246 10.69 28.60 -21.25
CA ASP A 246 9.77 28.76 -20.13
C ASP A 246 8.51 27.86 -20.26
N GLU A 247 8.43 26.92 -21.22
CA GLU A 247 7.26 26.03 -21.45
C GLU A 247 6.74 25.33 -20.18
N LYS A 248 7.64 24.92 -19.28
CA LYS A 248 7.31 24.27 -18.00
C LYS A 248 7.16 25.25 -16.82
N LEU A 249 7.12 26.57 -17.08
CA LEU A 249 7.06 27.60 -16.04
C LEU A 249 5.69 27.62 -15.34
N VAL A 250 4.61 27.64 -16.13
CA VAL A 250 3.24 27.81 -15.66
C VAL A 250 2.25 27.32 -16.72
N THR A 251 1.13 26.76 -16.28
CA THR A 251 -0.07 26.58 -17.13
C THR A 251 -1.13 27.59 -16.68
N VAL A 252 -1.51 28.50 -17.59
CA VAL A 252 -2.59 29.48 -17.34
C VAL A 252 -3.91 28.87 -17.80
N ARG A 253 -4.93 28.91 -16.95
CA ARG A 253 -6.25 28.31 -17.17
C ARG A 253 -7.29 29.41 -17.27
N LEU A 254 -7.88 29.60 -18.45
CA LEU A 254 -8.90 30.61 -18.69
C LEU A 254 -10.31 30.04 -18.47
N TYR A 255 -11.09 30.74 -17.65
CA TYR A 255 -12.48 30.44 -17.31
C TYR A 255 -13.37 31.54 -17.87
N ALA A 256 -14.28 31.21 -18.78
CA ALA A 256 -15.31 32.16 -19.19
C ALA A 256 -16.45 32.17 -18.15
N CYS A 257 -16.82 33.36 -17.68
CA CYS A 257 -17.77 33.58 -16.59
C CYS A 257 -18.86 34.57 -17.02
N PRO A 258 -20.07 34.53 -16.44
CA PRO A 258 -21.12 35.49 -16.76
C PRO A 258 -20.87 36.82 -16.05
N ALA A 259 -21.47 37.90 -16.55
CA ALA A 259 -21.50 39.17 -15.83
C ALA A 259 -22.19 39.00 -14.45
N ALA A 260 -21.60 39.61 -13.41
CA ALA A 260 -22.12 39.56 -12.06
C ALA A 260 -23.59 40.01 -11.98
N GLY A 261 -24.42 39.29 -11.22
CA GLY A 261 -25.83 39.60 -11.03
C GLY A 261 -26.75 39.38 -12.25
N PHE A 262 -26.25 38.78 -13.35
CA PHE A 262 -27.07 38.53 -14.54
C PHE A 262 -28.16 37.48 -14.29
N PHE A 263 -27.79 36.32 -13.75
CA PHE A 263 -28.74 35.25 -13.44
C PHE A 263 -29.42 35.52 -12.10
N LYS A 264 -30.75 35.40 -12.07
CA LYS A 264 -31.52 35.46 -10.81
C LYS A 264 -31.26 34.18 -10.00
N PRO A 265 -30.66 34.25 -8.79
CA PRO A 265 -30.30 33.07 -8.00
C PRO A 265 -31.48 32.13 -7.71
N SER A 266 -32.67 32.69 -7.46
CA SER A 266 -33.89 31.92 -7.18
C SER A 266 -34.32 30.96 -8.30
N ARG A 267 -33.83 31.14 -9.53
CA ARG A 267 -34.09 30.25 -10.67
C ARG A 267 -33.11 29.08 -10.72
N LEU A 268 -32.02 29.14 -9.98
CA LEU A 268 -30.93 28.16 -9.97
C LEU A 268 -30.87 27.39 -8.62
N HIS A 269 -31.91 27.48 -7.79
CA HIS A 269 -31.98 26.67 -6.57
C HIS A 269 -31.94 25.17 -6.89
N PRO A 270 -31.48 24.32 -5.95
CA PRO A 270 -31.38 22.88 -6.15
C PRO A 270 -32.70 22.22 -6.60
N SER A 271 -33.84 22.73 -6.14
CA SER A 271 -35.18 22.23 -6.47
C SER A 271 -35.73 22.67 -7.84
N LYS A 272 -35.00 23.47 -8.62
CA LYS A 272 -35.48 24.01 -9.91
C LYS A 272 -35.01 23.18 -11.09
N ASN A 273 -35.90 23.00 -12.06
CA ASN A 273 -35.56 22.45 -13.37
C ASN A 273 -35.13 23.57 -14.33
N ASN A 274 -33.97 23.40 -14.97
CA ASN A 274 -33.51 24.25 -16.07
C ASN A 274 -33.11 23.46 -17.33
N VAL A 275 -33.25 22.14 -17.34
CA VAL A 275 -33.11 21.30 -18.55
C VAL A 275 -34.45 20.63 -18.81
N ARG A 276 -35.15 21.09 -19.86
CA ARG A 276 -36.50 20.61 -20.20
C ARG A 276 -36.44 19.23 -20.85
N THR A 277 -37.29 18.31 -20.41
CA THR A 277 -37.31 16.92 -20.92
C THR A 277 -37.58 16.88 -22.43
N ALA A 278 -38.53 17.71 -22.89
CA ALA A 278 -38.90 17.83 -24.30
C ALA A 278 -37.70 18.22 -25.18
N TRP A 279 -36.89 19.15 -24.69
CA TRP A 279 -35.70 19.60 -25.40
C TRP A 279 -34.63 18.50 -25.41
N PHE A 280 -34.35 17.91 -24.25
CA PHE A 280 -33.30 16.90 -24.12
C PHE A 280 -33.55 15.64 -24.95
N LEU A 281 -34.82 15.20 -25.05
CA LEU A 281 -35.23 14.04 -25.84
C LEU A 281 -35.52 14.34 -27.32
N GLU A 282 -35.43 15.61 -27.76
CA GLU A 282 -35.83 16.06 -29.10
C GLU A 282 -37.28 15.67 -29.46
N GLN A 283 -38.19 15.75 -28.48
CA GLN A 283 -39.62 15.43 -28.64
C GLN A 283 -40.49 16.70 -28.65
N GLY A 284 -41.69 16.59 -29.24
CA GLY A 284 -42.71 17.64 -29.16
C GLY A 284 -43.09 17.97 -27.71
N SER A 285 -43.59 19.18 -27.45
CA SER A 285 -43.91 19.64 -26.10
C SER A 285 -44.80 18.64 -25.34
N PRO A 286 -44.42 18.21 -24.12
CA PRO A 286 -45.34 17.48 -23.26
C PRO A 286 -46.59 18.34 -23.00
N GLY A 287 -47.73 17.70 -22.76
CA GLY A 287 -48.97 18.40 -22.41
C GLY A 287 -48.75 19.37 -21.24
N GLU A 288 -49.37 20.55 -21.32
CA GLU A 288 -49.31 21.56 -20.26
C GLU A 288 -49.68 20.94 -18.90
N GLY A 289 -48.79 21.03 -17.91
CA GLY A 289 -49.06 20.65 -16.52
C GLY A 289 -48.24 19.49 -15.93
N ALA A 290 -47.36 18.82 -16.69
CA ALA A 290 -46.48 17.80 -16.10
C ALA A 290 -45.37 18.44 -15.23
N ALA A 291 -45.25 18.02 -13.97
CA ALA A 291 -44.17 18.45 -13.08
C ALA A 291 -42.82 17.92 -13.58
N GLU A 292 -41.89 18.81 -13.92
CA GLU A 292 -40.55 18.42 -14.37
C GLU A 292 -39.59 18.23 -13.18
N PRO A 293 -38.73 17.21 -13.22
CA PRO A 293 -37.80 16.92 -12.14
C PRO A 293 -36.67 17.97 -12.05
N PRO A 294 -36.11 18.22 -10.86
CA PRO A 294 -35.07 19.22 -10.65
C PRO A 294 -33.75 18.86 -11.35
N THR A 295 -32.96 19.88 -11.72
CA THR A 295 -31.65 19.72 -12.36
C THR A 295 -30.55 20.41 -11.54
N PRO A 296 -30.24 19.89 -10.33
CA PRO A 296 -29.36 20.52 -9.36
C PRO A 296 -27.89 20.61 -9.80
N HIS A 297 -27.30 19.58 -10.43
CA HIS A 297 -25.92 19.63 -10.90
C HIS A 297 -25.74 20.65 -12.03
N TYR A 298 -26.68 20.70 -12.96
CA TYR A 298 -26.71 21.71 -14.02
C TYR A 298 -26.80 23.12 -13.42
N ASN A 299 -27.71 23.35 -12.46
CA ASN A 299 -27.87 24.66 -11.82
C ASN A 299 -26.60 25.07 -11.06
N ASN A 300 -26.04 24.16 -10.27
CA ASN A 300 -24.82 24.40 -9.51
C ASN A 300 -23.62 24.71 -10.43
N SER A 301 -23.56 24.11 -11.62
CA SER A 301 -22.49 24.41 -12.59
C SER A 301 -22.48 25.88 -13.05
N ILE A 302 -23.66 26.49 -13.23
CA ILE A 302 -23.80 27.92 -13.55
C ILE A 302 -23.41 28.77 -12.34
N LEU A 303 -23.92 28.41 -11.16
CA LEU A 303 -23.66 29.14 -9.92
C LEU A 303 -22.16 29.16 -9.57
N CYS A 304 -21.45 28.05 -9.77
CA CYS A 304 -20.00 27.98 -9.58
C CYS A 304 -19.24 29.03 -10.42
N ASP A 305 -19.69 29.35 -11.64
CA ASP A 305 -19.06 30.37 -12.47
C ASP A 305 -19.37 31.79 -12.00
N THR A 306 -20.54 32.00 -11.39
CA THR A 306 -20.92 33.30 -10.81
C THR A 306 -20.17 33.63 -9.52
N GLY A 307 -19.72 32.60 -8.78
CA GLY A 307 -19.12 32.74 -7.45
C GLY A 307 -17.59 32.78 -7.42
N LEU A 308 -16.87 32.75 -8.55
CA LEU A 308 -15.41 32.64 -8.54
C LEU A 308 -14.72 33.83 -7.84
N GLU A 309 -15.11 35.06 -8.17
CA GLU A 309 -14.50 36.27 -7.61
C GLU A 309 -14.89 36.48 -6.14
N SER A 310 -16.17 36.29 -5.78
CA SER A 310 -16.63 36.43 -4.39
C SER A 310 -15.95 35.41 -3.46
N ASN A 311 -15.79 34.16 -3.92
CA ASN A 311 -15.09 33.12 -3.18
C ASN A 311 -13.60 33.42 -3.01
N LEU A 312 -12.95 33.98 -4.02
CA LEU A 312 -11.57 34.46 -3.89
C LEU A 312 -11.47 35.58 -2.85
N HIS A 313 -12.34 36.58 -2.89
CA HIS A 313 -12.33 37.69 -1.93
C HIS A 313 -12.51 37.20 -0.49
N PHE A 314 -13.41 36.24 -0.27
CA PHE A 314 -13.58 35.59 1.02
C PHE A 314 -12.30 34.89 1.49
N LEU A 315 -11.69 34.07 0.63
CA LEU A 315 -10.43 33.38 0.95
C LEU A 315 -9.27 34.34 1.18
N ALA A 316 -9.20 35.45 0.43
CA ALA A 316 -8.18 36.47 0.58
C ALA A 316 -8.30 37.20 1.93
N GLY A 317 -9.54 37.51 2.35
CA GLY A 317 -9.82 38.03 3.69
C GLY A 317 -9.36 37.06 4.78
N ALA A 318 -9.78 35.79 4.68
CA ALA A 318 -9.38 34.75 5.64
C ALA A 318 -7.84 34.56 5.71
N ALA A 319 -7.16 34.60 4.57
CA ALA A 319 -5.70 34.46 4.50
C ALA A 319 -4.93 35.71 4.98
N ALA A 320 -5.54 36.91 4.90
CA ALA A 320 -4.99 38.13 5.45
C ALA A 320 -5.11 38.13 6.99
N ASP A 321 -6.25 37.67 7.51
CA ASP A 321 -6.51 37.56 8.95
C ASP A 321 -5.68 36.44 9.62
N PHE A 322 -5.30 35.41 8.84
CA PHE A 322 -4.57 34.25 9.35
C PHE A 322 -3.42 33.83 8.42
N PRO A 323 -2.18 34.34 8.64
CA PRO A 323 -1.02 33.98 7.81
C PRO A 323 -0.71 32.47 7.78
N GLY A 324 -0.96 31.75 8.90
CA GLY A 324 -0.76 30.31 9.00
C GLY A 324 -1.65 29.47 8.07
N MET A 325 -2.73 30.06 7.53
CA MET A 325 -3.61 29.45 6.54
C MET A 325 -2.85 29.00 5.30
N ARG A 326 -1.89 29.82 4.81
CA ARG A 326 -1.18 29.54 3.55
C ARG A 326 -0.35 28.28 3.66
N ASP A 327 0.35 28.12 4.79
CA ASP A 327 1.20 26.98 5.07
C ASP A 327 0.38 25.72 5.31
N GLY A 328 -0.70 25.83 6.09
CA GLY A 328 -1.64 24.72 6.32
C GLY A 328 -2.28 24.22 5.03
N VAL A 329 -2.72 25.12 4.15
CA VAL A 329 -3.29 24.77 2.85
C VAL A 329 -2.25 24.13 1.93
N ALA A 330 -1.00 24.61 1.92
CA ALA A 330 0.06 24.01 1.13
C ALA A 330 0.35 22.56 1.58
N LEU A 331 0.45 22.32 2.89
CA LEU A 331 0.63 20.97 3.44
C LEU A 331 -0.57 20.06 3.12
N LEU A 332 -1.79 20.58 3.23
CA LEU A 332 -2.99 19.83 2.91
C LEU A 332 -3.04 19.44 1.42
N LYS A 333 -2.61 20.31 0.51
CA LYS A 333 -2.51 19.98 -0.92
C LYS A 333 -1.47 18.88 -1.18
N VAL A 334 -0.32 18.91 -0.49
CA VAL A 334 0.67 17.82 -0.54
C VAL A 334 0.05 16.53 -0.04
N TRP A 335 -0.64 16.54 1.10
CA TRP A 335 -1.30 15.38 1.68
C TRP A 335 -2.35 14.77 0.73
N LEU A 336 -3.18 15.60 0.09
CA LEU A 336 -4.17 15.18 -0.90
C LEU A 336 -3.51 14.56 -2.14
N HIS A 337 -2.43 15.17 -2.62
CA HIS A 337 -1.69 14.70 -3.78
C HIS A 337 -1.07 13.33 -3.55
N GLN A 338 -0.43 13.11 -2.39
CA GLN A 338 0.17 11.82 -2.05
C GLN A 338 -0.88 10.68 -1.94
N ARG A 339 -2.16 11.00 -1.80
CA ARG A 339 -3.27 10.04 -1.72
C ARG A 339 -4.12 9.96 -3.00
N GLU A 340 -3.72 10.68 -4.05
CA GLU A 340 -4.46 10.78 -5.32
C GLU A 340 -5.92 11.27 -5.13
N LEU A 341 -6.13 12.22 -4.20
CA LEU A 341 -7.45 12.76 -3.85
C LEU A 341 -7.71 14.17 -4.42
N ASP A 342 -6.69 14.82 -4.99
CA ASP A 342 -6.71 16.22 -5.44
C ASP A 342 -7.18 16.41 -6.89
N LYS A 343 -7.28 15.33 -7.68
CA LYS A 343 -7.56 15.38 -9.13
C LYS A 343 -8.71 14.45 -9.54
N GLY A 344 -9.32 14.77 -10.69
CA GLY A 344 -10.39 14.00 -11.31
C GLY A 344 -11.79 14.49 -10.98
N PHE A 345 -12.80 13.77 -11.50
CA PHE A 345 -14.20 14.11 -11.28
C PHE A 345 -14.60 13.85 -9.81
N GLY A 346 -15.22 14.83 -9.16
CA GLY A 346 -15.65 14.73 -7.76
C GLY A 346 -14.53 14.72 -6.71
N CYS A 347 -13.32 15.17 -7.06
CA CYS A 347 -12.16 15.20 -6.16
C CYS A 347 -12.24 16.30 -5.07
N LEU A 348 -11.44 16.15 -4.01
CA LEU A 348 -11.23 17.20 -3.01
C LEU A 348 -10.01 18.05 -3.43
N ASN A 349 -10.24 19.01 -4.32
CA ASN A 349 -9.17 19.82 -4.88
C ASN A 349 -8.65 20.91 -3.89
N GLY A 350 -7.56 21.57 -4.27
CA GLY A 350 -6.93 22.61 -3.47
C GLY A 350 -7.81 23.83 -3.15
N PHE A 351 -8.84 24.12 -3.97
CA PHE A 351 -9.78 25.20 -3.69
C PHE A 351 -10.76 24.81 -2.58
N MET A 352 -11.36 23.62 -2.66
CA MET A 352 -12.21 23.08 -1.59
C MET A 352 -11.45 22.94 -0.27
N ALA A 353 -10.19 22.48 -0.33
CA ALA A 353 -9.30 22.43 0.81
C ALA A 353 -9.10 23.82 1.45
N SER A 354 -8.90 24.86 0.65
CA SER A 354 -8.77 26.25 1.14
C SER A 354 -10.06 26.75 1.78
N MET A 355 -11.22 26.46 1.18
CA MET A 355 -12.53 26.80 1.72
C MET A 355 -12.80 26.09 3.04
N LEU A 356 -12.38 24.83 3.18
CA LEU A 356 -12.50 24.08 4.41
C LEU A 356 -11.69 24.71 5.55
N VAL A 357 -10.44 25.12 5.29
CA VAL A 357 -9.63 25.85 6.30
C VAL A 357 -10.32 27.15 6.70
N ALA A 358 -10.83 27.91 5.73
CA ALA A 358 -11.56 29.15 6.01
C ALA A 358 -12.86 28.90 6.82
N TYR A 359 -13.56 27.79 6.58
CA TYR A 359 -14.71 27.37 7.38
C TYR A 359 -14.35 27.07 8.82
N LEU A 360 -13.27 26.32 9.05
CA LEU A 360 -12.80 26.03 10.40
C LEU A 360 -12.37 27.30 11.14
N LEU A 361 -11.78 28.27 10.42
CA LEU A 361 -11.43 29.58 10.99
C LEU A 361 -12.69 30.36 11.37
N ALA A 362 -13.66 30.44 10.46
CA ALA A 362 -14.92 31.17 10.66
C ALA A 362 -15.78 30.58 11.80
N LYS A 363 -15.69 29.27 12.05
CA LYS A 363 -16.36 28.58 13.17
C LYS A 363 -15.51 28.48 14.43
N HIS A 364 -14.38 29.19 14.50
CA HIS A 364 -13.45 29.18 15.63
C HIS A 364 -12.94 27.79 16.04
N LYS A 365 -12.91 26.83 15.10
CA LYS A 365 -12.31 25.50 15.31
C LYS A 365 -10.79 25.50 15.14
N ILE A 366 -10.26 26.50 14.46
CA ILE A 366 -8.82 26.83 14.41
C ILE A 366 -8.63 28.28 14.83
N SER A 367 -7.49 28.59 15.46
CA SER A 367 -7.16 29.94 15.93
C SER A 367 -6.11 30.60 15.03
N GLN A 368 -6.13 31.94 14.98
CA GLN A 368 -5.22 32.73 14.14
C GLN A 368 -3.73 32.60 14.51
N GLY A 369 -3.42 32.04 15.69
CA GLY A 369 -2.04 31.77 16.13
C GLY A 369 -1.48 30.41 15.70
N MET A 370 -2.28 29.54 15.09
CA MET A 370 -1.84 28.17 14.75
C MET A 370 -0.79 28.15 13.63
N SER A 371 0.22 27.29 13.79
CA SER A 371 1.18 26.96 12.73
C SER A 371 0.53 26.15 11.60
N GLY A 372 1.16 26.11 10.43
CA GLY A 372 0.65 25.31 9.29
C GLY A 372 0.45 23.83 9.61
N TYR A 373 1.30 23.24 10.45
CA TYR A 373 1.14 21.86 10.94
C TYR A 373 -0.10 21.69 11.81
N GLN A 374 -0.33 22.60 12.76
CA GLN A 374 -1.52 22.57 13.62
C GLN A 374 -2.80 22.72 12.79
N VAL A 375 -2.78 23.56 11.75
CA VAL A 375 -3.88 23.68 10.78
C VAL A 375 -4.12 22.35 10.06
N LEU A 376 -3.08 21.73 9.51
CA LEU A 376 -3.19 20.41 8.86
C LEU A 376 -3.83 19.40 9.81
N ARG A 377 -3.29 19.25 11.03
CA ARG A 377 -3.79 18.30 12.03
C ARG A 377 -5.26 18.57 12.39
N SER A 378 -5.65 19.82 12.59
CA SER A 378 -7.05 20.18 12.88
C SER A 378 -7.99 19.89 11.71
N VAL A 379 -7.55 20.09 10.46
CA VAL A 379 -8.35 19.75 9.28
C VAL A 379 -8.51 18.23 9.16
N LEU A 380 -7.44 17.47 9.34
CA LEU A 380 -7.50 16.00 9.31
C LEU A 380 -8.42 15.47 10.43
N GLN A 381 -8.33 16.03 11.63
CA GLN A 381 -9.23 15.69 12.73
C GLN A 381 -10.70 15.98 12.39
N PHE A 382 -10.97 17.11 11.73
CA PHE A 382 -12.33 17.46 11.30
C PHE A 382 -12.86 16.49 10.24
N LEU A 383 -12.06 16.19 9.22
CA LEU A 383 -12.43 15.24 8.15
C LEU A 383 -12.62 13.82 8.70
N ALA A 384 -11.83 13.41 9.69
CA ALA A 384 -11.92 12.10 10.32
C ALA A 384 -13.21 11.89 11.13
N THR A 385 -13.77 12.94 11.73
CA THR A 385 -14.92 12.82 12.64
C THR A 385 -16.24 13.36 12.10
N THR A 386 -16.20 14.20 11.07
CA THR A 386 -17.40 14.84 10.52
C THR A 386 -17.81 14.13 9.22
N ASP A 387 -19.04 13.65 9.13
CA ASP A 387 -19.58 13.08 7.90
C ASP A 387 -20.39 14.13 7.12
N LEU A 388 -19.78 14.71 6.08
CA LEU A 388 -20.44 15.70 5.22
C LEU A 388 -21.52 15.10 4.30
N SER A 389 -21.61 13.77 4.20
CA SER A 389 -22.70 13.09 3.50
C SER A 389 -23.98 12.96 4.33
N ALA A 390 -23.87 13.10 5.66
CA ALA A 390 -25.01 13.09 6.57
C ALA A 390 -25.30 14.48 7.17
N ALA A 391 -24.24 15.19 7.59
CA ALA A 391 -24.30 16.48 8.25
C ALA A 391 -23.45 17.50 7.48
N GLY A 392 -24.06 18.09 6.45
CA GLY A 392 -23.44 19.11 5.60
C GLY A 392 -23.07 20.37 6.35
N ILE A 393 -22.17 21.16 5.77
CA ILE A 393 -21.67 22.41 6.35
C ILE A 393 -21.94 23.62 5.44
N SER A 394 -21.99 24.82 6.03
CA SER A 394 -22.19 26.08 5.30
C SER A 394 -21.30 27.20 5.84
N LEU A 395 -20.76 28.00 4.92
CA LEU A 395 -20.02 29.24 5.18
C LEU A 395 -20.90 30.49 5.24
N SER A 396 -22.18 30.40 4.87
CA SER A 396 -23.10 31.54 4.94
C SER A 396 -23.32 31.99 6.39
N LYS A 397 -23.27 33.30 6.62
CA LYS A 397 -23.36 33.92 7.96
C LYS A 397 -24.79 34.18 8.42
N ASP A 398 -25.75 34.30 7.49
CA ASP A 398 -27.14 34.65 7.76
C ASP A 398 -28.09 33.66 7.08
N ALA A 399 -29.04 33.11 7.84
CA ALA A 399 -30.16 32.34 7.30
C ALA A 399 -31.22 33.31 6.75
N ASP A 400 -30.92 33.95 5.62
CA ASP A 400 -31.97 34.59 4.82
C ASP A 400 -32.97 33.49 4.42
N SER A 401 -34.24 33.65 4.78
CA SER A 401 -35.29 32.67 4.50
C SER A 401 -35.52 32.43 3.01
N SER A 402 -34.97 33.31 2.15
CA SER A 402 -35.00 33.16 0.70
C SER A 402 -33.93 32.22 0.13
N LEU A 403 -32.91 31.83 0.91
CA LEU A 403 -31.85 30.92 0.49
C LEU A 403 -32.21 29.45 0.73
N PRO A 404 -31.68 28.50 -0.08
CA PRO A 404 -31.86 27.07 0.17
C PRO A 404 -31.24 26.65 1.51
N THR A 405 -31.95 25.80 2.24
CA THR A 405 -31.46 25.21 3.50
C THR A 405 -30.48 24.07 3.23
N LEU A 406 -29.70 23.68 4.23
CA LEU A 406 -28.86 22.47 4.13
C LEU A 406 -29.67 21.22 3.82
N ALA A 407 -30.91 21.12 4.33
CA ALA A 407 -31.81 20.01 4.04
C ALA A 407 -32.18 19.97 2.55
N ASP A 408 -32.41 21.13 1.93
CA ASP A 408 -32.70 21.22 0.49
C ASP A 408 -31.52 20.73 -0.37
N PHE A 409 -30.28 20.96 0.08
CA PHE A 409 -29.08 20.43 -0.60
C PHE A 409 -28.94 18.91 -0.42
N HIS A 410 -29.16 18.38 0.79
CA HIS A 410 -29.07 16.94 1.08
C HIS A 410 -30.13 16.09 0.37
N GLN A 411 -31.25 16.69 -0.02
CA GLN A 411 -32.26 16.00 -0.84
C GLN A 411 -31.75 15.62 -2.24
N VAL A 412 -30.70 16.28 -2.74
CA VAL A 412 -30.25 16.12 -4.13
C VAL A 412 -28.76 15.85 -4.31
N PHE A 413 -27.92 16.11 -3.31
CA PHE A 413 -26.48 15.87 -3.36
C PHE A 413 -26.02 14.90 -2.28
N ASP A 414 -25.10 14.01 -2.63
CA ASP A 414 -24.48 13.07 -1.69
C ASP A 414 -23.63 13.75 -0.61
N VAL A 415 -23.01 14.88 -0.91
CA VAL A 415 -22.06 15.57 -0.02
C VAL A 415 -22.32 17.07 -0.11
N VAL A 416 -22.47 17.73 1.04
CA VAL A 416 -22.89 19.13 1.11
C VAL A 416 -21.86 20.00 1.82
N PHE A 417 -21.26 20.92 1.07
CA PHE A 417 -20.45 22.02 1.58
C PHE A 417 -20.84 23.31 0.84
N VAL A 418 -21.62 24.16 1.50
CA VAL A 418 -22.14 25.40 0.92
C VAL A 418 -21.17 26.56 1.10
N ASP A 419 -20.97 27.32 0.03
CA ASP A 419 -20.09 28.47 -0.04
C ASP A 419 -20.62 29.69 0.79
N PRO A 420 -19.82 30.78 0.92
CA PRO A 420 -20.24 31.98 1.65
C PRO A 420 -21.51 32.65 1.10
N SER A 421 -21.87 32.44 -0.17
CA SER A 421 -23.09 33.00 -0.76
C SER A 421 -24.36 32.29 -0.31
N GLY A 422 -24.24 31.07 0.22
CA GLY A 422 -25.38 30.23 0.58
C GLY A 422 -26.05 29.52 -0.60
N LEU A 423 -25.53 29.67 -1.83
CA LEU A 423 -26.15 29.18 -3.06
C LEU A 423 -25.39 28.02 -3.71
N VAL A 424 -24.07 27.95 -3.56
CA VAL A 424 -23.23 26.99 -4.28
C VAL A 424 -22.85 25.84 -3.37
N ASN A 425 -23.14 24.60 -3.78
CA ASN A 425 -22.54 23.42 -3.16
C ASN A 425 -21.17 23.16 -3.83
N LEU A 426 -20.10 23.37 -3.06
CA LEU A 426 -18.72 23.14 -3.50
C LEU A 426 -18.46 21.66 -3.77
N CYS A 427 -19.16 20.75 -3.07
CA CYS A 427 -19.00 19.30 -3.19
C CYS A 427 -20.02 18.66 -4.14
N ALA A 428 -20.72 19.43 -4.99
CA ALA A 428 -21.82 18.91 -5.81
C ALA A 428 -21.47 17.65 -6.61
N ASP A 429 -20.29 17.57 -7.23
CA ASP A 429 -19.87 16.42 -8.04
C ASP A 429 -19.21 15.28 -7.24
N MET A 430 -19.02 15.45 -5.92
CA MET A 430 -18.39 14.46 -5.05
C MET A 430 -19.42 13.43 -4.61
N THR A 431 -19.13 12.14 -4.82
CA THR A 431 -19.99 11.06 -4.35
C THR A 431 -19.70 10.73 -2.88
N ALA A 432 -20.67 10.12 -2.19
CA ALA A 432 -20.50 9.68 -0.80
C ALA A 432 -19.31 8.72 -0.63
N SER A 433 -19.08 7.82 -1.59
CA SER A 433 -17.94 6.89 -1.61
C SER A 433 -16.59 7.64 -1.65
N LYS A 434 -16.47 8.72 -2.44
CA LYS A 434 -15.24 9.52 -2.50
C LYS A 434 -15.01 10.27 -1.19
N TYR A 435 -16.05 10.86 -0.60
CA TYR A 435 -15.92 11.54 0.69
C TYR A 435 -15.54 10.58 1.82
N LYS A 436 -16.14 9.37 1.85
CA LYS A 436 -15.75 8.32 2.81
C LYS A 436 -14.30 7.90 2.64
N GLN A 437 -13.74 7.90 1.42
CA GLN A 437 -12.31 7.70 1.21
C GLN A 437 -11.48 8.81 1.86
N VAL A 438 -11.85 10.08 1.66
CA VAL A 438 -11.17 11.23 2.31
C VAL A 438 -11.21 11.10 3.83
N GLN A 439 -12.39 10.80 4.39
CA GLN A 439 -12.58 10.61 5.83
C GLN A 439 -11.75 9.44 6.38
N PHE A 440 -11.73 8.31 5.68
CA PHE A 440 -10.93 7.15 6.04
C PHE A 440 -9.43 7.47 6.05
N GLU A 441 -8.94 8.14 5.01
CA GLU A 441 -7.54 8.57 4.92
C GLU A 441 -7.18 9.60 5.99
N ALA A 442 -8.10 10.50 6.33
CA ALA A 442 -7.91 11.47 7.40
C ALA A 442 -7.81 10.78 8.77
N LYS A 443 -8.70 9.83 9.07
CA LYS A 443 -8.65 9.01 10.29
C LYS A 443 -7.33 8.26 10.40
N ARG A 444 -6.91 7.59 9.32
CA ARG A 444 -5.64 6.86 9.30
C ARG A 444 -4.43 7.78 9.48
N SER A 445 -4.49 8.98 8.89
CA SER A 445 -3.43 9.97 9.07
C SER A 445 -3.32 10.45 10.51
N MET A 446 -4.43 10.59 11.23
CA MET A 446 -4.40 10.91 12.66
C MET A 446 -3.76 9.80 13.49
N GLU A 447 -4.10 8.54 13.22
CA GLU A 447 -3.47 7.38 13.89
C GLU A 447 -1.95 7.36 13.68
N VAL A 448 -1.48 7.68 12.48
CA VAL A 448 -0.04 7.76 12.16
C VAL A 448 0.65 8.94 12.86
N LEU A 449 -0.02 10.08 13.00
CA LEU A 449 0.54 11.23 13.72
C LEU A 449 0.61 11.01 15.23
N ASP A 450 -0.23 10.13 15.77
CA ASP A 450 -0.27 9.82 17.20
C ASP A 450 0.70 8.68 17.58
N ASP A 451 1.19 7.92 16.60
CA ASP A 451 2.16 6.84 16.78
C ASP A 451 3.61 7.38 16.84
N ARG A 452 4.26 7.21 18.00
CA ARG A 452 5.63 7.68 18.28
C ARG A 452 6.71 6.76 17.68
N THR A 453 6.33 5.57 17.23
CA THR A 453 7.28 4.57 16.71
C THR A 453 7.60 4.79 15.23
N VAL A 454 6.78 5.54 14.51
CA VAL A 454 6.88 5.77 13.06
C VAL A 454 7.26 7.20 12.70
N ASP A 455 7.80 7.41 11.50
CA ASP A 455 8.01 8.76 10.94
C ASP A 455 6.73 9.27 10.26
N GLY A 456 5.86 9.92 11.03
CA GLY A 456 4.62 10.47 10.50
C GLY A 456 4.79 11.54 9.42
N PHE A 457 5.93 12.25 9.38
CA PHE A 457 6.19 13.25 8.33
C PHE A 457 6.40 12.55 6.98
N GLN A 458 7.33 11.58 6.95
CA GLN A 458 7.66 10.83 5.75
C GLN A 458 6.42 10.09 5.22
N LEU A 459 5.72 9.37 6.10
CA LEU A 459 4.58 8.54 5.71
C LEU A 459 3.39 9.34 5.19
N LEU A 460 3.18 10.59 5.66
CA LEU A 460 2.02 11.38 5.27
C LEU A 460 2.27 12.33 4.10
N LEU A 461 3.47 12.90 3.99
CA LEU A 461 3.76 13.99 3.05
C LEU A 461 4.73 13.59 1.94
N MET A 462 5.47 12.49 2.10
CA MET A 462 6.52 12.05 1.15
C MET A 462 6.19 10.71 0.47
N THR A 463 5.38 9.86 1.09
CA THR A 463 5.04 8.53 0.54
C THR A 463 3.78 8.55 -0.33
N PRO A 464 3.87 8.24 -1.64
CA PRO A 464 2.71 8.16 -2.51
C PRO A 464 1.91 6.87 -2.27
N LYS A 465 0.59 7.01 -2.28
CA LYS A 465 -0.40 5.98 -1.90
C LYS A 465 -1.37 5.69 -3.05
N PRO A 466 -0.89 5.08 -4.16
CA PRO A 466 -1.71 4.82 -5.33
C PRO A 466 -2.80 3.79 -5.05
N LEU A 467 -3.83 3.78 -5.90
CA LEU A 467 -4.99 2.88 -5.78
C LEU A 467 -4.58 1.40 -5.58
N ILE A 468 -3.67 0.89 -6.41
CA ILE A 468 -3.30 -0.54 -6.43
C ILE A 468 -2.49 -1.01 -5.21
N ARG A 469 -1.80 -0.09 -4.52
CA ARG A 469 -1.13 -0.38 -3.24
C ARG A 469 -2.05 -0.18 -2.04
N THR A 470 -3.11 0.63 -2.19
CA THR A 470 -4.01 1.00 -1.10
C THR A 470 -5.10 -0.03 -0.87
N PHE A 471 -5.73 -0.49 -1.94
CA PHE A 471 -6.88 -1.39 -1.90
C PHE A 471 -6.43 -2.84 -2.14
N ASP A 472 -7.08 -3.79 -1.46
CA ASP A 472 -6.70 -5.20 -1.54
C ASP A 472 -7.06 -5.80 -2.90
N HIS A 473 -8.26 -5.48 -3.39
CA HIS A 473 -8.75 -5.85 -4.71
C HIS A 473 -9.10 -4.60 -5.52
N VAL A 474 -8.72 -4.59 -6.79
CA VAL A 474 -9.10 -3.54 -7.74
C VAL A 474 -9.77 -4.18 -8.93
N PHE A 475 -10.80 -3.54 -9.50
CA PHE A 475 -11.37 -3.96 -10.76
C PHE A 475 -11.69 -2.78 -11.66
N HIS A 476 -11.71 -3.04 -12.96
CA HIS A 476 -11.90 -2.04 -13.99
C HIS A 476 -13.09 -2.39 -14.87
N LEU A 477 -13.94 -1.41 -15.14
CA LEU A 477 -14.90 -1.48 -16.23
C LEU A 477 -14.19 -1.05 -17.53
N LYS A 478 -13.90 -2.01 -18.41
CA LYS A 478 -13.08 -1.82 -19.63
C LYS A 478 -13.68 -0.76 -20.57
N HIS A 479 -15.00 -0.80 -20.74
CA HIS A 479 -15.73 0.06 -21.65
C HIS A 479 -16.84 0.79 -20.91
N VAL A 480 -16.58 2.04 -20.53
CA VAL A 480 -17.56 2.88 -19.85
C VAL A 480 -18.83 3.10 -20.66
N SER A 481 -18.80 2.92 -21.98
CA SER A 481 -19.99 2.99 -22.85
C SER A 481 -21.11 2.01 -22.45
N LYS A 482 -20.80 0.91 -21.77
CA LYS A 482 -21.82 -0.02 -21.25
C LYS A 482 -22.71 0.63 -20.19
N LEU A 483 -22.22 1.66 -19.49
CA LEU A 483 -23.03 2.44 -18.54
C LEU A 483 -24.19 3.18 -19.19
N GLN A 484 -24.15 3.42 -20.51
CA GLN A 484 -25.30 3.98 -21.23
C GLN A 484 -26.52 3.04 -21.16
N GLY A 485 -26.31 1.73 -21.33
CA GLY A 485 -27.36 0.72 -21.15
C GLY A 485 -27.80 0.62 -19.68
N ALA A 486 -26.84 0.70 -18.76
CA ALA A 486 -27.11 0.71 -17.32
C ALA A 486 -28.05 1.85 -16.92
N CYS A 487 -27.85 3.07 -17.43
CA CYS A 487 -28.75 4.19 -17.15
C CYS A 487 -30.20 3.89 -17.58
N LYS A 488 -30.41 3.20 -18.71
CA LYS A 488 -31.75 2.78 -19.15
C LYS A 488 -32.33 1.72 -18.21
N LYS A 489 -31.55 0.71 -17.84
CA LYS A 489 -31.96 -0.37 -16.93
C LYS A 489 -32.33 0.16 -15.54
N MET A 490 -31.57 1.11 -15.04
CA MET A 490 -31.75 1.79 -13.74
C MET A 490 -32.70 2.98 -13.78
N GLN A 491 -33.29 3.30 -14.94
CA GLN A 491 -34.26 4.41 -15.12
C GLN A 491 -33.70 5.82 -14.80
N LEU A 492 -32.43 6.07 -15.11
CA LEU A 492 -31.68 7.28 -14.73
C LEU A 492 -31.81 8.46 -15.72
N LEU A 493 -33.00 8.65 -16.32
CA LEU A 493 -33.18 9.70 -17.33
C LEU A 493 -32.99 11.10 -16.75
N ASN A 494 -33.48 11.34 -15.53
CA ASN A 494 -33.38 12.65 -14.90
C ASN A 494 -31.91 13.01 -14.61
N GLU A 495 -31.15 12.07 -14.07
CA GLU A 495 -29.74 12.24 -13.72
C GLU A 495 -28.88 12.44 -14.96
N LEU A 496 -29.23 11.77 -16.07
CA LEU A 496 -28.64 12.01 -17.37
C LEU A 496 -28.88 13.44 -17.85
N MET A 497 -30.10 13.95 -17.73
CA MET A 497 -30.45 15.32 -18.12
C MET A 497 -29.69 16.34 -17.28
N ASP A 498 -29.68 16.15 -15.96
CA ASP A 498 -29.02 17.04 -15.02
C ASP A 498 -27.49 17.10 -15.23
N ARG A 499 -26.90 15.96 -15.58
CA ARG A 499 -25.48 15.87 -15.92
C ARG A 499 -25.21 16.01 -17.42
N GLY A 500 -26.11 16.68 -18.15
CA GLY A 500 -25.91 17.04 -19.57
C GLY A 500 -25.47 15.89 -20.48
N GLY A 501 -26.05 14.71 -20.32
CA GLY A 501 -25.79 13.52 -21.13
C GLY A 501 -24.65 12.61 -20.65
N ASN A 502 -23.96 12.97 -19.56
CA ASN A 502 -22.85 12.19 -19.04
C ASN A 502 -23.33 10.95 -18.27
N TYR A 503 -23.53 9.84 -19.00
CA TYR A 503 -23.97 8.56 -18.44
C TYR A 503 -22.98 7.96 -17.44
N VAL A 504 -21.69 8.30 -17.51
CA VAL A 504 -20.68 7.81 -16.54
C VAL A 504 -20.95 8.45 -15.19
N ALA A 505 -21.05 9.78 -15.15
CA ALA A 505 -21.33 10.51 -13.93
C ALA A 505 -22.74 10.26 -13.38
N ALA A 506 -23.73 10.00 -14.25
CA ALA A 506 -25.10 9.67 -13.85
C ALA A 506 -25.22 8.27 -13.21
N ALA A 507 -24.58 7.25 -13.79
CA ALA A 507 -24.66 5.88 -13.27
C ALA A 507 -23.78 5.64 -12.04
N LEU A 508 -22.67 6.36 -11.90
CA LEU A 508 -21.65 6.10 -10.89
C LEU A 508 -22.16 6.03 -9.44
N PRO A 509 -22.94 7.01 -8.92
CA PRO A 509 -23.47 6.94 -7.55
C PRO A 509 -24.30 5.68 -7.29
N PHE A 510 -25.16 5.30 -8.25
CA PHE A 510 -26.00 4.11 -8.16
C PHE A 510 -25.19 2.83 -8.19
N VAL A 511 -24.19 2.74 -9.06
CA VAL A 511 -23.26 1.60 -9.09
C VAL A 511 -22.50 1.48 -7.77
N THR A 512 -21.99 2.58 -7.22
CA THR A 512 -21.29 2.54 -5.92
C THR A 512 -22.21 2.14 -4.77
N SER A 513 -23.46 2.61 -4.75
CA SER A 513 -24.46 2.25 -3.74
C SER A 513 -24.87 0.78 -3.85
N LEU A 514 -25.07 0.29 -5.07
CA LEU A 514 -25.35 -1.12 -5.37
C LEU A 514 -24.24 -2.04 -4.84
N LEU A 515 -22.98 -1.71 -5.15
CA LEU A 515 -21.83 -2.50 -4.71
C LEU A 515 -21.62 -2.41 -3.20
N ALA A 516 -21.78 -1.23 -2.59
CA ALA A 516 -21.70 -1.07 -1.15
C ALA A 516 -22.76 -1.92 -0.42
N ARG A 517 -24.01 -1.93 -0.91
CA ARG A 517 -25.08 -2.75 -0.35
C ARG A 517 -24.80 -4.24 -0.48
N GLY A 518 -24.31 -4.69 -1.63
CA GLY A 518 -24.10 -6.11 -1.90
C GLY A 518 -22.82 -6.70 -1.30
N LEU A 519 -21.75 -5.90 -1.18
CA LEU A 519 -20.51 -6.32 -0.52
C LEU A 519 -20.60 -6.18 1.00
N SER A 520 -21.41 -5.25 1.51
CA SER A 520 -21.73 -5.10 2.94
C SER A 520 -20.47 -5.13 3.84
N GLU A 521 -20.49 -5.90 4.92
CA GLU A 521 -19.42 -6.05 5.91
C GLU A 521 -18.10 -6.60 5.34
N ARG A 522 -18.08 -7.11 4.11
CA ARG A 522 -16.86 -7.62 3.46
C ARG A 522 -15.88 -6.51 3.10
N VAL A 523 -16.35 -5.27 2.99
CA VAL A 523 -15.57 -4.13 2.52
C VAL A 523 -15.59 -3.02 3.57
N LEU A 524 -14.41 -2.64 4.05
CA LEU A 524 -14.21 -1.50 4.93
C LEU A 524 -14.36 -0.17 4.18
N LEU A 525 -13.89 -0.14 2.92
CA LEU A 525 -13.96 1.05 2.07
C LEU A 525 -14.09 0.65 0.59
N LEU A 526 -15.13 1.19 -0.06
CA LEU A 526 -15.32 1.16 -1.50
C LEU A 526 -14.96 2.53 -2.08
N THR A 527 -14.07 2.57 -3.06
CA THR A 527 -13.78 3.77 -3.85
C THR A 527 -13.90 3.52 -5.34
N HIS A 528 -13.84 4.62 -6.09
CA HIS A 528 -13.78 4.66 -7.54
C HIS A 528 -12.75 5.70 -8.00
N SER A 529 -12.18 5.50 -9.17
CA SER A 529 -11.28 6.43 -9.83
C SER A 529 -11.59 6.49 -11.32
N LEU A 530 -11.67 7.71 -11.84
CA LEU A 530 -11.83 8.00 -13.26
C LEU A 530 -10.53 8.62 -13.76
N PRO A 531 -10.07 8.24 -14.97
CA PRO A 531 -8.99 8.95 -15.64
C PRO A 531 -9.28 10.44 -15.70
N GLN A 532 -8.23 11.25 -15.52
CA GLN A 532 -8.36 12.68 -15.72
C GLN A 532 -8.79 12.96 -17.16
N ALA A 533 -9.71 13.91 -17.35
CA ALA A 533 -10.13 14.30 -18.68
C ALA A 533 -8.90 14.73 -19.50
N PRO A 534 -8.76 14.24 -20.76
CA PRO A 534 -7.58 14.56 -21.55
C PRO A 534 -7.53 16.06 -21.85
N GLN A 535 -6.33 16.54 -22.16
CA GLN A 535 -6.16 17.84 -22.79
C GLN A 535 -6.17 17.61 -24.31
N TRP A 536 -6.97 18.35 -25.07
CA TRP A 536 -7.05 18.17 -26.53
C TRP A 536 -6.74 19.46 -27.32
N PRO A 537 -6.25 19.34 -28.56
CA PRO A 537 -6.00 20.50 -29.42
C PRO A 537 -7.28 21.26 -29.76
N ILE A 538 -7.17 22.56 -30.04
CA ILE A 538 -8.32 23.40 -30.41
C ILE A 538 -8.99 22.99 -31.72
N SER A 539 -8.26 22.27 -32.59
CA SER A 539 -8.75 21.76 -33.86
C SER A 539 -9.49 20.41 -33.75
N ALA A 540 -9.45 19.77 -32.59
CA ALA A 540 -10.09 18.48 -32.34
C ALA A 540 -11.45 18.65 -31.68
N GLU A 541 -12.39 17.76 -32.02
CA GLU A 541 -13.69 17.69 -31.35
C GLU A 541 -13.52 17.35 -29.86
N PRO A 542 -14.43 17.84 -28.99
CA PRO A 542 -14.40 17.53 -27.57
C PRO A 542 -14.48 16.01 -27.33
N PRO A 543 -13.75 15.47 -26.34
CA PRO A 543 -13.79 14.05 -25.99
C PRO A 543 -15.22 13.62 -25.66
N LYS A 544 -15.68 12.51 -26.24
CA LYS A 544 -17.00 11.95 -25.94
C LYS A 544 -16.92 11.19 -24.62
N HIS A 545 -18.06 10.98 -23.95
CA HIS A 545 -18.11 10.22 -22.70
C HIS A 545 -17.54 8.80 -22.82
N LYS A 546 -17.65 8.17 -24.00
CA LYS A 546 -17.09 6.84 -24.28
C LYS A 546 -15.56 6.82 -24.37
N ASP A 547 -14.94 7.98 -24.61
CA ASP A 547 -13.50 8.13 -24.79
C ASP A 547 -12.79 8.39 -23.45
N THR A 548 -13.52 8.40 -22.33
CA THR A 548 -12.98 8.61 -20.96
C THR A 548 -12.01 7.49 -20.53
N GLY A 549 -12.00 6.35 -21.24
CA GLY A 549 -11.18 5.19 -20.93
C GLY A 549 -11.93 4.18 -20.06
N HIS A 550 -11.31 3.74 -18.97
CA HIS A 550 -11.87 2.76 -18.04
C HIS A 550 -12.34 3.44 -16.75
N LEU A 551 -13.20 2.77 -15.98
CA LEU A 551 -13.60 3.18 -14.64
C LEU A 551 -13.07 2.16 -13.63
N SER A 552 -12.25 2.61 -12.69
CA SER A 552 -11.61 1.75 -11.69
C SER A 552 -12.35 1.80 -10.37
N PHE A 553 -12.40 0.67 -9.67
CA PHE A 553 -12.96 0.54 -8.33
C PHE A 553 -11.95 -0.14 -7.41
N GLY A 554 -11.79 0.39 -6.21
CA GLY A 554 -10.93 -0.19 -5.17
C GLY A 554 -11.78 -0.73 -4.01
N LEU A 555 -11.49 -1.96 -3.59
CA LEU A 555 -12.12 -2.64 -2.47
C LEU A 555 -11.09 -2.88 -1.37
N LEU A 556 -11.29 -2.23 -0.22
CA LEU A 556 -10.50 -2.48 0.98
C LEU A 556 -11.27 -3.50 1.81
N LEU A 557 -10.72 -4.71 1.97
CA LEU A 557 -11.46 -5.84 2.48
C LEU A 557 -11.41 -5.90 4.01
N ALA A 558 -12.50 -6.35 4.62
CA ALA A 558 -12.53 -6.77 6.02
C ALA A 558 -12.16 -8.26 6.08
N SER A 559 -10.98 -8.57 6.62
CA SER A 559 -10.42 -9.94 6.65
C SER A 559 -11.35 -10.97 7.28
N GLU A 560 -12.18 -10.57 8.25
CA GLU A 560 -13.12 -11.42 8.97
C GLU A 560 -14.26 -11.93 8.07
N PHE A 561 -14.79 -11.08 7.20
CA PHE A 561 -15.99 -11.35 6.42
C PHE A 561 -15.71 -11.65 4.95
N ALA A 562 -14.59 -11.16 4.40
CA ALA A 562 -14.30 -11.19 2.97
C ALA A 562 -14.38 -12.60 2.34
N ALA A 563 -13.94 -13.62 3.06
CA ALA A 563 -13.91 -15.02 2.61
C ALA A 563 -15.18 -15.84 2.97
N SER A 564 -16.21 -15.23 3.57
CA SER A 564 -17.46 -15.93 3.91
C SER A 564 -18.15 -16.45 2.65
N ILE A 565 -18.62 -17.70 2.67
CA ILE A 565 -19.36 -18.30 1.54
C ILE A 565 -20.87 -18.05 1.59
N LEU A 566 -21.38 -17.51 2.71
CA LEU A 566 -22.81 -17.43 2.99
C LEU A 566 -23.20 -15.99 3.30
N GLU A 567 -24.22 -15.49 2.60
CA GLU A 567 -24.95 -14.28 2.98
C GLU A 567 -26.23 -14.69 3.69
N LYS A 568 -26.35 -14.36 4.97
CA LYS A 568 -27.60 -14.56 5.72
C LYS A 568 -28.52 -13.36 5.49
N GLY A 569 -29.69 -13.60 4.92
CA GLY A 569 -30.76 -12.63 4.78
C GLY A 569 -31.76 -12.65 5.95
N PRO A 570 -32.85 -11.89 5.84
CA PRO A 570 -33.92 -11.87 6.83
C PRO A 570 -34.72 -13.19 6.85
N GLU A 571 -35.50 -13.40 7.92
CA GLU A 571 -36.46 -14.51 8.04
C GLU A 571 -37.50 -14.47 6.91
N ALA A 572 -37.90 -15.66 6.43
CA ALA A 572 -38.69 -15.81 5.20
C ALA A 572 -40.09 -15.17 5.25
N ASP A 573 -40.64 -14.97 6.45
CA ASP A 573 -41.95 -14.40 6.72
C ASP A 573 -41.94 -12.86 6.80
N ARG A 574 -40.76 -12.25 6.88
CA ARG A 574 -40.61 -10.80 6.99
C ARG A 574 -40.71 -10.08 5.65
N PRO A 575 -41.23 -8.84 5.60
CA PRO A 575 -41.34 -8.09 4.36
C PRO A 575 -39.98 -7.81 3.70
N GLU A 576 -38.91 -7.67 4.50
CA GLU A 576 -37.54 -7.46 4.01
C GLU A 576 -37.03 -8.64 3.16
N ALA A 577 -37.60 -9.85 3.32
CA ALA A 577 -37.24 -11.01 2.50
C ALA A 577 -37.62 -10.84 1.02
N ALA A 578 -38.70 -10.10 0.72
CA ALA A 578 -39.07 -9.79 -0.65
C ALA A 578 -38.04 -8.86 -1.32
N GLU A 579 -37.52 -7.88 -0.57
CA GLU A 579 -36.45 -7.00 -1.06
C GLU A 579 -35.14 -7.76 -1.27
N PHE A 580 -34.80 -8.67 -0.34
CA PHE A 580 -33.61 -9.51 -0.44
C PHE A 580 -33.66 -10.40 -1.70
N ARG A 581 -34.79 -11.09 -1.93
CA ARG A 581 -35.01 -11.88 -3.15
C ARG A 581 -34.92 -11.05 -4.43
N LYS A 582 -35.52 -9.85 -4.44
CA LYS A 582 -35.43 -8.94 -5.58
C LYS A 582 -34.01 -8.45 -5.83
N PHE A 583 -33.24 -8.22 -4.77
CA PHE A 583 -31.86 -7.74 -4.84
C PHE A 583 -30.91 -8.82 -5.36
N TRP A 584 -31.02 -10.06 -4.88
CA TRP A 584 -30.12 -11.16 -5.27
C TRP A 584 -30.62 -11.96 -6.48
N GLY A 585 -31.89 -11.85 -6.84
CA GLY A 585 -32.50 -12.56 -7.96
C GLY A 585 -32.45 -14.07 -7.75
N GLU A 586 -32.05 -14.80 -8.79
CA GLU A 586 -31.98 -16.27 -8.80
C GLU A 586 -30.96 -16.86 -7.81
N LYS A 587 -30.08 -16.04 -7.23
CA LYS A 587 -29.12 -16.48 -6.20
C LYS A 587 -29.72 -16.60 -4.79
N SER A 588 -30.90 -16.02 -4.55
CA SER A 588 -31.59 -16.12 -3.26
C SER A 588 -32.27 -17.48 -3.12
N GLU A 589 -31.99 -18.19 -2.04
CA GLU A 589 -32.63 -19.45 -1.69
C GLU A 589 -33.05 -19.49 -0.21
N LEU A 590 -34.09 -20.26 0.10
CA LEU A 590 -34.50 -20.49 1.48
C LEU A 590 -33.59 -21.52 2.12
N ARG A 591 -32.98 -21.15 3.26
CA ARG A 591 -32.08 -22.03 3.99
C ARG A 591 -32.46 -22.12 5.46
N ARG A 592 -32.53 -23.34 5.97
CA ARG A 592 -32.65 -23.62 7.40
C ARG A 592 -31.26 -23.57 8.06
N PHE A 593 -31.12 -22.75 9.09
CA PHE A 593 -29.88 -22.61 9.86
C PHE A 593 -29.86 -23.56 11.07
N GLN A 594 -28.70 -23.71 11.72
CA GLN A 594 -28.53 -24.62 12.87
C GLN A 594 -29.39 -24.22 14.08
N ASP A 595 -29.74 -22.94 14.19
CA ASP A 595 -30.67 -22.39 15.18
C ASP A 595 -32.16 -22.70 14.87
N GLY A 596 -32.45 -23.40 13.76
CA GLY A 596 -33.79 -23.74 13.31
C GLY A 596 -34.49 -22.65 12.51
N THR A 597 -33.91 -21.45 12.43
CA THR A 597 -34.48 -20.33 11.66
C THR A 597 -34.44 -20.62 10.16
N ILE A 598 -35.48 -20.21 9.44
CA ILE A 598 -35.56 -20.28 7.98
C ILE A 598 -35.45 -18.86 7.45
N CYS A 599 -34.30 -18.55 6.86
CA CYS A 599 -34.02 -17.23 6.28
C CYS A 599 -33.78 -17.36 4.78
N GLU A 600 -34.00 -16.26 4.06
CA GLU A 600 -33.39 -16.10 2.74
C GLU A 600 -31.87 -16.10 2.89
N ALA A 601 -31.15 -16.71 1.94
CA ALA A 601 -29.70 -16.76 1.95
C ALA A 601 -29.12 -16.83 0.53
N VAL A 602 -27.85 -16.44 0.39
CA VAL A 602 -27.07 -16.62 -0.84
C VAL A 602 -25.81 -17.43 -0.53
N VAL A 603 -25.53 -18.44 -1.33
CA VAL A 603 -24.34 -19.29 -1.19
C VAL A 603 -23.42 -19.10 -2.39
N TRP A 604 -22.16 -18.75 -2.11
CA TRP A 604 -21.11 -18.61 -3.10
C TRP A 604 -20.29 -19.89 -3.22
N GLY A 605 -20.04 -20.34 -4.45
CA GLY A 605 -19.27 -21.55 -4.72
C GLY A 605 -17.78 -21.33 -4.51
N ALA A 606 -17.21 -21.99 -3.50
CA ALA A 606 -15.77 -22.00 -3.24
C ALA A 606 -15.35 -23.19 -2.35
N GLU A 607 -14.47 -24.04 -2.87
CA GLU A 607 -13.92 -25.21 -2.16
C GLU A 607 -12.59 -24.88 -1.46
N THR A 608 -11.77 -24.03 -2.09
CA THR A 608 -10.43 -23.65 -1.60
C THR A 608 -10.39 -22.22 -1.10
N MET A 609 -9.41 -21.89 -0.26
CA MET A 609 -9.17 -20.53 0.23
C MET A 609 -8.87 -19.55 -0.90
N CYS A 610 -8.19 -19.99 -1.96
CA CYS A 610 -7.99 -19.24 -3.19
C CYS A 610 -9.32 -18.80 -3.81
N GLN A 611 -10.26 -19.73 -3.96
CA GLN A 611 -11.60 -19.42 -4.49
C GLN A 611 -12.41 -18.54 -3.52
N LYS A 612 -12.29 -18.77 -2.21
CA LYS A 612 -12.98 -17.95 -1.19
C LYS A 612 -12.54 -16.50 -1.20
N ARG A 613 -11.24 -16.24 -1.44
CA ARG A 613 -10.74 -14.86 -1.60
C ARG A 613 -11.39 -14.14 -2.77
N LEU A 614 -11.78 -14.85 -3.83
CA LEU A 614 -12.44 -14.28 -5.02
C LEU A 614 -13.97 -14.18 -4.92
N ILE A 615 -14.59 -14.42 -3.76
CA ILE A 615 -16.04 -14.20 -3.58
C ILE A 615 -16.46 -12.75 -3.88
N PRO A 616 -15.72 -11.71 -3.47
CA PRO A 616 -16.03 -10.34 -3.87
C PRO A 616 -16.08 -10.14 -5.40
N GLU A 617 -15.28 -10.88 -6.17
CA GLU A 617 -15.36 -10.86 -7.65
C GLU A 617 -16.69 -11.43 -8.13
N GLN A 618 -17.13 -12.56 -7.58
CA GLN A 618 -18.40 -13.19 -7.91
C GLN A 618 -19.59 -12.27 -7.60
N ILE A 619 -19.56 -11.60 -6.44
CA ILE A 619 -20.58 -10.62 -6.03
C ILE A 619 -20.63 -9.44 -7.01
N VAL A 620 -19.48 -8.83 -7.30
CA VAL A 620 -19.39 -7.67 -8.21
C VAL A 620 -19.95 -8.03 -9.58
N LYS A 621 -19.51 -9.15 -10.16
CA LYS A 621 -19.99 -9.61 -11.48
C LYS A 621 -21.49 -9.85 -11.49
N HIS A 622 -22.03 -10.55 -10.49
CA HIS A 622 -23.46 -10.84 -10.38
C HIS A 622 -24.31 -9.57 -10.29
N LEU A 623 -23.95 -8.64 -9.40
CA LEU A 623 -24.73 -7.43 -9.16
C LEU A 623 -24.71 -6.48 -10.36
N LEU A 624 -23.55 -6.29 -10.98
CA LEU A 624 -23.42 -5.44 -12.17
C LEU A 624 -24.16 -6.03 -13.37
N TRP A 625 -24.18 -7.35 -13.52
CA TRP A 625 -25.01 -7.99 -14.55
C TRP A 625 -26.50 -7.81 -14.27
N LEU A 626 -26.97 -8.18 -13.07
CA LEU A 626 -28.39 -8.19 -12.74
C LEU A 626 -29.05 -6.80 -12.77
N HIS A 627 -28.39 -5.81 -12.16
CA HIS A 627 -28.97 -4.46 -11.97
C HIS A 627 -28.48 -3.42 -12.97
N ALA A 628 -27.32 -3.62 -13.60
CA ALA A 628 -26.72 -2.65 -14.52
C ALA A 628 -26.61 -3.16 -15.97
N ASP A 629 -26.95 -4.42 -16.26
CA ASP A 629 -26.80 -5.05 -17.58
C ASP A 629 -25.34 -4.98 -18.11
N ILE A 630 -24.38 -5.04 -17.18
CA ILE A 630 -22.95 -5.04 -17.49
C ILE A 630 -22.46 -6.50 -17.52
N PRO A 631 -22.02 -7.02 -18.67
CA PRO A 631 -21.58 -8.40 -18.77
C PRO A 631 -20.20 -8.59 -18.12
N GLU A 632 -19.93 -9.80 -17.63
CA GLU A 632 -18.66 -10.15 -16.97
C GLU A 632 -17.43 -9.88 -17.85
N SER A 633 -17.56 -10.02 -19.18
CA SER A 633 -16.49 -9.74 -20.15
C SER A 633 -16.03 -8.26 -20.16
N SER A 634 -16.87 -7.35 -19.66
CA SER A 634 -16.54 -5.93 -19.54
C SER A 634 -15.83 -5.58 -18.22
N ILE A 635 -15.66 -6.56 -17.32
CA ILE A 635 -15.04 -6.38 -16.02
C ILE A 635 -13.65 -7.05 -16.06
N CYS A 636 -12.61 -6.27 -15.79
CA CYS A 636 -11.26 -6.77 -15.52
C CYS A 636 -11.05 -6.79 -14.02
N TYR A 637 -10.85 -7.96 -13.41
CA TYR A 637 -10.69 -8.08 -11.96
C TYR A 637 -9.24 -8.40 -11.57
N SER A 638 -8.63 -7.52 -10.78
CA SER A 638 -7.25 -7.57 -10.33
C SER A 638 -7.19 -7.79 -8.82
N GLY A 639 -7.54 -9.00 -8.35
CA GLY A 639 -7.49 -9.37 -6.92
C GLY A 639 -6.55 -10.52 -6.56
N ALA A 640 -6.31 -11.45 -7.50
CA ALA A 640 -5.57 -12.69 -7.23
C ALA A 640 -4.71 -13.17 -8.42
N MET A 641 -4.25 -12.25 -9.27
CA MET A 641 -3.53 -12.60 -10.51
C MET A 641 -2.22 -13.36 -10.25
N LEU A 642 -1.55 -13.03 -9.13
CA LEU A 642 -0.28 -13.65 -8.74
C LEU A 642 -0.43 -15.02 -8.07
N GLU A 643 -1.64 -15.42 -7.66
CA GLU A 643 -1.83 -16.67 -6.89
C GLU A 643 -1.43 -17.92 -7.70
N SER A 644 -1.48 -17.86 -9.03
CA SER A 644 -1.04 -18.96 -9.90
C SER A 644 0.42 -19.37 -9.68
N LEU A 645 1.27 -18.47 -9.16
CA LEU A 645 2.70 -18.71 -8.91
C LEU A 645 2.97 -19.55 -7.65
N ILE A 646 1.97 -19.69 -6.77
CA ILE A 646 2.06 -20.46 -5.53
C ILE A 646 0.98 -21.56 -5.44
N ARG A 647 0.27 -21.84 -6.55
CA ARG A 647 -0.73 -22.92 -6.61
C ARG A 647 -0.07 -24.29 -6.57
N ALA A 648 -0.57 -25.17 -5.69
CA ALA A 648 -0.16 -26.56 -5.63
C ALA A 648 -1.00 -27.41 -6.62
N GLY A 649 -0.34 -28.33 -7.32
CA GLY A 649 -0.89 -29.00 -8.51
C GLY A 649 -1.91 -30.12 -8.33
N ARG A 650 -2.76 -30.11 -7.29
CA ARG A 650 -3.81 -31.14 -7.08
C ARG A 650 -5.19 -30.52 -7.10
N GLU A 651 -6.11 -31.07 -7.89
CA GLU A 651 -7.50 -30.59 -7.95
C GLU A 651 -8.31 -30.97 -6.69
N PRO A 652 -9.12 -30.05 -6.13
CA PRO A 652 -9.21 -28.63 -6.49
C PRO A 652 -7.93 -27.86 -6.12
N ALA A 653 -7.31 -27.20 -7.10
CA ALA A 653 -6.01 -26.56 -6.93
C ALA A 653 -6.09 -25.33 -6.01
N GLY A 654 -5.70 -25.54 -4.75
CA GLY A 654 -5.54 -24.48 -3.77
C GLY A 654 -4.18 -23.79 -3.86
N THR A 655 -4.07 -22.66 -3.17
CA THR A 655 -2.79 -21.99 -2.97
C THR A 655 -1.95 -22.68 -1.89
N GLY A 656 -2.39 -23.75 -1.20
CA GLY A 656 -1.54 -24.56 -0.31
C GLY A 656 -1.86 -24.40 1.19
N GLU A 657 -2.73 -23.48 1.57
CA GLU A 657 -3.15 -23.24 2.95
C GLU A 657 -3.83 -24.47 3.55
N GLU A 658 -4.64 -25.18 2.77
CA GLU A 658 -5.29 -26.42 3.21
C GLU A 658 -4.26 -27.51 3.53
N ALA A 659 -3.19 -27.59 2.74
CA ALA A 659 -2.10 -28.53 2.99
C ALA A 659 -1.35 -28.16 4.28
N MET A 660 -1.08 -26.88 4.52
CA MET A 660 -0.46 -26.41 5.76
C MET A 660 -1.31 -26.73 6.99
N VAL A 661 -2.62 -26.52 6.92
CA VAL A 661 -3.55 -26.91 8.00
C VAL A 661 -3.51 -28.42 8.24
N SER A 662 -3.46 -29.23 7.18
CA SER A 662 -3.31 -30.69 7.30
C SER A 662 -2.00 -31.09 7.97
N ILE A 663 -0.88 -30.47 7.58
CA ILE A 663 0.45 -30.69 8.19
C ILE A 663 0.43 -30.36 9.68
N ILE A 664 -0.09 -29.18 10.04
CA ILE A 664 -0.13 -28.72 11.44
C ILE A 664 -0.94 -29.69 12.29
N ARG A 665 -2.13 -30.10 11.83
CA ARG A 665 -2.94 -31.12 12.53
C ARG A 665 -2.20 -32.45 12.72
N SER A 666 -1.47 -32.90 11.69
CA SER A 666 -0.67 -34.12 11.78
C SER A 666 0.50 -33.97 12.77
N CYS A 667 1.14 -32.80 12.81
CA CYS A 667 2.20 -32.46 13.74
C CYS A 667 1.69 -32.38 15.18
N ASP A 668 0.57 -31.71 15.43
CA ASP A 668 -0.04 -31.61 16.77
C ASP A 668 -0.39 -32.98 17.34
N ASP A 669 -0.86 -33.89 16.48
CA ASP A 669 -1.12 -35.27 16.85
C ASP A 669 0.16 -36.06 17.18
N LEU A 670 1.25 -35.84 16.42
CA LEU A 670 2.55 -36.41 16.74
C LEU A 670 3.10 -35.85 18.07
N SER A 671 2.95 -34.55 18.31
CA SER A 671 3.35 -33.89 19.57
C SER A 671 2.61 -34.50 20.77
N ARG A 672 1.30 -34.74 20.67
CA ARG A 672 0.52 -35.43 21.73
C ARG A 672 1.02 -36.85 21.99
N LYS A 673 1.39 -37.60 20.95
CA LYS A 673 1.97 -38.95 21.09
C LYS A 673 3.34 -38.91 21.78
N LEU A 674 4.18 -37.94 21.43
CA LEU A 674 5.49 -37.76 22.05
C LEU A 674 5.40 -37.38 23.54
N TRP A 675 4.43 -36.54 23.93
CA TRP A 675 4.23 -36.19 25.34
C TRP A 675 3.75 -37.37 26.20
N ASN A 676 2.97 -38.28 25.62
CA ASN A 676 2.41 -39.43 26.32
C ASN A 676 3.25 -40.71 26.12
N LEU A 677 4.49 -40.58 25.62
CA LEU A 677 5.35 -41.72 25.33
C LEU A 677 5.92 -42.31 26.62
N GLU A 678 5.56 -43.55 26.93
CA GLU A 678 6.05 -44.24 28.12
C GLU A 678 7.37 -44.98 27.83
N GLY A 679 8.27 -45.06 28.82
CA GLY A 679 9.51 -45.86 28.70
C GLY A 679 10.73 -45.13 28.10
N LEU A 680 10.68 -43.79 27.99
CA LEU A 680 11.86 -42.94 27.80
C LEU A 680 12.60 -42.71 29.13
N PRO A 681 13.94 -42.67 29.14
CA PRO A 681 14.71 -42.36 30.35
C PRO A 681 14.49 -40.96 30.92
N LEU A 682 14.12 -40.01 30.06
CA LEU A 682 13.79 -38.64 30.40
C LEU A 682 12.46 -38.28 29.74
N THR A 683 11.61 -37.53 30.44
CA THR A 683 10.34 -37.08 29.87
C THR A 683 10.54 -35.97 28.83
N VAL A 684 9.64 -35.89 27.84
CA VAL A 684 9.64 -34.82 26.83
C VAL A 684 8.91 -33.60 27.40
N THR A 685 9.61 -32.48 27.54
CA THR A 685 9.06 -31.24 28.10
C THR A 685 8.43 -30.33 27.05
N ALA A 686 8.99 -30.29 25.84
CA ALA A 686 8.47 -29.46 24.75
C ALA A 686 8.71 -30.14 23.39
N VAL A 687 7.74 -29.97 22.50
CA VAL A 687 7.83 -30.39 21.10
C VAL A 687 7.55 -29.17 20.24
N GLN A 688 8.54 -28.71 19.49
CA GLN A 688 8.47 -27.45 18.75
C GLN A 688 8.83 -27.66 17.29
N GLY A 689 7.92 -27.27 16.40
CA GLY A 689 8.15 -27.26 14.96
C GLY A 689 9.07 -26.11 14.54
N THR A 690 9.96 -26.36 13.59
CA THR A 690 10.84 -25.31 13.01
C THR A 690 10.74 -25.19 11.49
N HIS A 691 10.02 -26.11 10.84
CA HIS A 691 9.80 -26.08 9.40
C HIS A 691 8.88 -24.92 8.96
N PRO A 692 9.14 -24.22 7.84
CA PRO A 692 8.30 -23.11 7.35
C PRO A 692 6.81 -23.46 7.19
N ALA A 693 6.49 -24.72 6.84
CA ALA A 693 5.11 -25.18 6.71
C ALA A 693 4.30 -25.08 8.01
N LEU A 694 4.95 -25.16 9.18
CA LEU A 694 4.30 -25.09 10.50
C LEU A 694 3.98 -23.64 10.92
N ARG A 695 4.59 -22.66 10.24
CA ARG A 695 4.30 -21.22 10.36
C ARG A 695 3.65 -20.64 9.09
N TYR A 696 3.12 -21.51 8.21
CA TYR A 696 2.42 -21.16 6.98
C TYR A 696 3.24 -20.42 5.90
N THR A 697 4.57 -20.47 5.93
CA THR A 697 5.42 -19.69 5.02
C THR A 697 6.24 -20.52 4.02
N ASP A 698 5.97 -21.82 3.93
CA ASP A 698 6.59 -22.66 2.89
C ASP A 698 6.00 -22.36 1.50
N VAL A 699 6.83 -22.08 0.51
CA VAL A 699 6.36 -21.66 -0.83
C VAL A 699 5.47 -22.72 -1.45
N PHE A 700 5.89 -23.99 -1.39
CA PHE A 700 5.10 -25.13 -1.83
C PHE A 700 5.05 -26.14 -0.69
N PRO A 701 4.01 -26.09 0.17
CA PRO A 701 3.95 -26.96 1.35
C PRO A 701 3.95 -28.44 0.94
N PRO A 702 4.61 -29.32 1.73
CA PRO A 702 4.62 -30.74 1.47
C PRO A 702 3.21 -31.29 1.33
N THR A 703 2.95 -32.05 0.27
CA THR A 703 1.68 -32.78 0.13
C THR A 703 1.83 -34.19 0.70
N PRO A 704 0.75 -34.87 1.13
CA PRO A 704 0.82 -36.29 1.47
C PRO A 704 1.35 -37.11 0.28
N MET A 705 2.44 -37.84 0.50
CA MET A 705 3.17 -38.60 -0.51
C MET A 705 3.12 -40.10 -0.18
N LYS A 706 2.69 -40.92 -1.15
CA LYS A 706 2.78 -42.40 -1.11
C LYS A 706 3.75 -42.88 -2.20
N PRO A 707 4.94 -43.41 -1.86
CA PRO A 707 5.91 -43.82 -2.87
C PRO A 707 5.39 -44.98 -3.73
N ASP A 708 5.65 -44.91 -5.03
CA ASP A 708 5.51 -46.05 -5.94
C ASP A 708 6.80 -46.88 -5.90
N TYR A 709 6.72 -48.04 -5.24
CA TYR A 709 7.87 -48.92 -5.06
C TYR A 709 8.42 -49.48 -6.36
N LEU A 710 7.61 -49.60 -7.43
CA LEU A 710 8.09 -50.06 -8.75
C LEU A 710 9.03 -49.04 -9.41
N HIS A 711 9.05 -47.80 -8.92
CA HIS A 711 9.92 -46.74 -9.40
C HIS A 711 11.31 -46.74 -8.75
N HIS A 712 11.57 -47.64 -7.80
CA HIS A 712 12.78 -47.64 -6.96
C HIS A 712 13.44 -49.03 -6.92
N VAL A 713 14.76 -49.07 -6.67
CA VAL A 713 15.43 -50.32 -6.28
C VAL A 713 15.17 -50.57 -4.80
N ARG A 714 14.69 -51.77 -4.46
CA ARG A 714 14.48 -52.17 -3.07
C ARG A 714 15.64 -53.00 -2.56
N ILE A 715 16.35 -52.49 -1.56
CA ILE A 715 17.33 -53.26 -0.79
C ILE A 715 16.57 -53.96 0.33
N LYS A 716 16.24 -55.24 0.16
CA LYS A 716 15.41 -56.01 1.10
C LYS A 716 16.01 -56.07 2.50
N ASP A 717 17.32 -56.28 2.62
CA ASP A 717 18.01 -56.48 3.91
C ASP A 717 18.05 -55.23 4.80
N LYS A 718 17.84 -54.04 4.21
CA LYS A 718 17.88 -52.75 4.92
C LYS A 718 16.56 -51.98 4.84
N GLU A 719 15.55 -52.56 4.19
CA GLU A 719 14.26 -51.92 3.87
C GLU A 719 14.40 -50.53 3.21
N LEU A 720 15.40 -50.37 2.33
CA LEU A 720 15.70 -49.10 1.66
C LEU A 720 15.14 -49.05 0.25
N LEU A 721 14.73 -47.85 -0.14
CA LEU A 721 14.45 -47.49 -1.53
C LEU A 721 15.59 -46.63 -2.07
N LEU A 722 16.07 -46.94 -3.27
CA LEU A 722 17.05 -46.14 -4.00
C LEU A 722 16.46 -45.62 -5.33
N PRO A 723 16.75 -44.36 -5.70
CA PRO A 723 16.46 -43.85 -7.04
C PRO A 723 17.14 -44.68 -8.14
N LEU A 724 16.51 -44.77 -9.31
CA LEU A 724 17.06 -45.39 -10.51
C LEU A 724 17.55 -44.32 -11.49
N ALA A 725 18.81 -44.38 -11.92
CA ALA A 725 19.41 -43.39 -12.83
C ALA A 725 18.68 -43.29 -14.19
N GLU A 726 18.17 -44.41 -14.71
CA GLU A 726 17.42 -44.46 -15.98
C GLU A 726 16.00 -43.87 -15.89
N LYS A 727 15.48 -43.67 -14.68
CA LYS A 727 14.15 -43.12 -14.44
C LYS A 727 14.23 -41.63 -14.07
N PRO A 728 13.16 -40.85 -14.30
CA PRO A 728 13.07 -39.50 -13.77
C PRO A 728 13.26 -39.49 -12.25
N CYS A 729 13.98 -38.49 -11.74
CA CYS A 729 14.24 -38.32 -10.32
C CYS A 729 12.92 -38.37 -9.53
N PRO A 730 12.86 -39.15 -8.43
CA PRO A 730 11.69 -39.23 -7.56
C PRO A 730 11.23 -37.85 -7.08
N ALA A 731 9.96 -37.75 -6.70
CA ALA A 731 9.41 -36.52 -6.18
C ALA A 731 10.11 -36.13 -4.88
N TYR A 732 10.38 -34.84 -4.71
CA TYR A 732 11.03 -34.35 -3.50
C TYR A 732 10.12 -34.53 -2.27
N ILE A 733 10.63 -35.23 -1.25
CA ILE A 733 9.94 -35.42 0.03
C ILE A 733 10.72 -34.64 1.10
N ALA A 734 10.17 -33.47 1.47
CA ALA A 734 10.78 -32.60 2.47
C ALA A 734 10.59 -33.16 3.89
N PRO A 735 11.67 -33.38 4.67
CA PRO A 735 11.54 -33.72 6.09
C PRO A 735 11.19 -32.49 6.91
N MET A 736 10.10 -32.56 7.67
CA MET A 736 9.67 -31.46 8.54
C MET A 736 10.33 -31.55 9.91
N LYS A 737 11.26 -30.64 10.18
CA LYS A 737 12.04 -30.61 11.41
C LYS A 737 11.17 -30.25 12.63
N VAL A 738 11.28 -31.07 13.67
CA VAL A 738 10.64 -30.91 14.98
C VAL A 738 11.67 -31.14 16.08
N VAL A 739 11.76 -30.19 17.01
CA VAL A 739 12.70 -30.19 18.13
C VAL A 739 12.00 -30.70 19.38
N CYS A 740 12.57 -31.71 20.03
CA CYS A 740 12.09 -32.33 21.26
C CYS A 740 13.04 -31.97 22.40
N HIS A 741 12.56 -31.16 23.35
CA HIS A 741 13.31 -30.87 24.58
C HIS A 741 13.03 -31.97 25.60
N MET A 742 14.11 -32.49 26.17
CA MET A 742 14.03 -33.44 27.29
C MET A 742 14.01 -32.67 28.61
N GLU A 743 13.51 -33.29 29.68
CA GLU A 743 13.60 -32.72 31.02
C GLU A 743 15.05 -32.49 31.47
N GLY A 744 15.24 -31.51 32.36
CA GLY A 744 16.54 -31.20 32.91
C GLY A 744 17.06 -32.36 33.75
N SER A 745 18.26 -32.84 33.45
CA SER A 745 18.94 -33.89 34.22
C SER A 745 20.39 -33.51 34.48
N GLY A 746 20.90 -33.87 35.66
CA GLY A 746 22.32 -33.74 35.99
C GLY A 746 23.19 -34.85 35.39
N GLN A 747 22.57 -35.88 34.79
CA GLN A 747 23.24 -37.04 34.20
C GLN A 747 23.74 -36.77 32.77
N TRP A 748 23.45 -35.61 32.20
CA TRP A 748 23.98 -35.24 30.89
C TRP A 748 25.51 -35.08 30.96
N PRO A 749 26.28 -35.64 30.01
CA PRO A 749 27.73 -35.45 29.96
C PRO A 749 28.12 -33.99 29.77
N GLN A 750 29.33 -33.63 30.18
CA GLN A 750 29.95 -32.31 29.92
C GLN A 750 30.78 -32.30 28.63
N ASP A 751 31.11 -33.47 28.08
CA ASP A 751 31.84 -33.58 26.82
C ASP A 751 30.91 -33.51 25.61
N LYS A 752 31.31 -32.74 24.59
CA LYS A 752 30.51 -32.49 23.38
C LYS A 752 30.22 -33.76 22.57
N GLU A 753 31.19 -34.67 22.45
CA GLU A 753 31.01 -35.91 21.67
C GLU A 753 30.17 -36.92 22.43
N ALA A 754 30.31 -36.97 23.77
CA ALA A 754 29.43 -37.74 24.63
C ALA A 754 27.97 -37.27 24.53
N ILE A 755 27.71 -35.96 24.52
CA ILE A 755 26.35 -35.42 24.34
C ILE A 755 25.76 -35.86 22.99
N LYS A 756 26.52 -35.78 21.89
CA LYS A 756 26.06 -36.25 20.57
C LYS A 756 25.67 -37.73 20.59
N ARG A 757 26.47 -38.58 21.24
CA ARG A 757 26.17 -40.02 21.37
C ARG A 757 24.94 -40.30 22.22
N VAL A 758 24.75 -39.56 23.32
CA VAL A 758 23.55 -39.67 24.16
C VAL A 758 22.30 -39.24 23.38
N LYS A 759 22.38 -38.15 22.60
CA LYS A 759 21.28 -37.72 21.70
C LYS A 759 20.94 -38.83 20.69
N ALA A 760 21.94 -39.43 20.05
CA ALA A 760 21.73 -40.57 19.15
C ALA A 760 21.05 -41.77 19.83
N ALA A 761 21.37 -42.05 21.10
CA ALA A 761 20.71 -43.08 21.88
C ALA A 761 19.23 -42.74 22.15
N PHE A 762 18.90 -41.48 22.46
CA PHE A 762 17.51 -41.02 22.55
C PHE A 762 16.77 -41.14 21.21
N HIS A 763 17.42 -40.82 20.08
CA HIS A 763 16.85 -40.98 18.74
C HIS A 763 16.47 -42.43 18.44
N LEU A 764 17.37 -43.38 18.73
CA LEU A 764 17.09 -44.82 18.61
C LEU A 764 15.90 -45.23 19.50
N ARG A 765 15.90 -44.81 20.76
CA ARG A 765 14.84 -45.16 21.71
C ARG A 765 13.48 -44.58 21.32
N LEU A 766 13.46 -43.34 20.82
CA LEU A 766 12.26 -42.71 20.28
C LEU A 766 11.68 -43.51 19.11
N ALA A 767 12.54 -43.96 18.18
CA ALA A 767 12.11 -44.74 17.03
C ALA A 767 11.46 -46.08 17.45
N GLU A 768 12.07 -46.79 18.41
CA GLU A 768 11.55 -48.04 18.95
C GLU A 768 10.18 -47.85 19.60
N LEU A 769 10.05 -46.87 20.49
CA LEU A 769 8.82 -46.64 21.26
C LEU A 769 7.67 -46.15 20.37
N LEU A 770 7.93 -45.25 19.43
CA LEU A 770 6.92 -44.79 18.46
C LEU A 770 6.40 -45.92 17.58
N ASN A 771 7.26 -46.87 17.22
CA ASN A 771 6.86 -48.07 16.49
C ASN A 771 6.05 -49.04 17.38
N GLN A 772 6.50 -49.30 18.61
CA GLN A 772 5.85 -50.24 19.53
C GLN A 772 4.47 -49.75 20.00
N GLN A 773 4.37 -48.49 20.43
CA GLN A 773 3.16 -47.94 21.07
C GLN A 773 2.16 -47.35 20.07
N HIS A 774 2.65 -46.84 18.93
CA HIS A 774 1.80 -46.11 17.96
C HIS A 774 1.89 -46.63 16.52
N GLN A 775 2.65 -47.72 16.28
CA GLN A 775 2.80 -48.36 14.97
C GLN A 775 3.23 -47.39 13.86
N LEU A 776 4.02 -46.38 14.23
CA LEU A 776 4.58 -45.40 13.31
C LEU A 776 5.88 -45.93 12.71
N LEU A 777 6.01 -45.80 11.40
CA LEU A 777 7.23 -46.18 10.69
C LEU A 777 8.32 -45.13 10.96
N CYS A 778 9.40 -45.55 11.61
CA CYS A 778 10.49 -44.67 12.04
C CYS A 778 11.83 -45.12 11.46
N ARG A 779 12.72 -44.16 11.20
CA ARG A 779 14.10 -44.39 10.76
C ARG A 779 15.06 -43.55 11.61
N PRO A 780 15.77 -44.17 12.58
CA PRO A 780 16.73 -43.45 13.40
C PRO A 780 18.04 -43.19 12.64
N ALA A 781 18.68 -42.07 12.95
CA ALA A 781 20.00 -41.65 12.52
C ALA A 781 20.75 -41.04 13.71
N ALA A 782 22.06 -40.78 13.57
CA ALA A 782 22.87 -40.26 14.67
C ALA A 782 22.46 -38.85 15.16
N THR A 783 21.86 -38.05 14.28
CA THR A 783 21.49 -36.65 14.57
C THR A 783 19.98 -36.43 14.73
N HIS A 784 19.16 -37.40 14.34
CA HIS A 784 17.70 -37.28 14.29
C HIS A 784 17.02 -38.64 14.12
N THR A 785 15.69 -38.67 14.27
CA THR A 785 14.83 -39.79 13.86
C THR A 785 13.76 -39.29 12.90
N ASP A 786 13.69 -39.85 11.70
CA ASP A 786 12.62 -39.53 10.75
C ASP A 786 11.40 -40.44 11.01
N VAL A 787 10.20 -39.85 11.03
CA VAL A 787 8.93 -40.51 11.35
C VAL A 787 7.95 -40.28 10.20
N TYR A 788 7.47 -41.37 9.60
CA TYR A 788 6.45 -41.30 8.55
C TYR A 788 5.05 -41.37 9.17
N LYS A 789 4.24 -40.33 8.96
CA LYS A 789 2.89 -40.19 9.51
C LYS A 789 1.97 -39.45 8.53
N ASP A 790 0.80 -40.00 8.26
CA ASP A 790 -0.23 -39.42 7.40
C ASP A 790 0.23 -39.04 5.97
N GLY A 791 1.27 -39.72 5.46
CA GLY A 791 1.87 -39.41 4.16
C GLY A 791 2.97 -38.34 4.21
N TYR A 792 3.33 -37.88 5.40
CA TYR A 792 4.37 -36.89 5.64
C TYR A 792 5.57 -37.51 6.38
N VAL A 793 6.72 -36.84 6.33
CA VAL A 793 7.91 -37.22 7.10
C VAL A 793 8.26 -36.10 8.07
N PHE A 794 8.31 -36.43 9.37
CA PHE A 794 8.74 -35.55 10.44
C PHE A 794 10.13 -35.95 10.91
N ARG A 795 11.07 -35.00 10.98
CA ARG A 795 12.43 -35.20 11.47
C ARG A 795 12.54 -34.74 12.91
N LEU A 796 12.55 -35.69 13.84
CA LEU A 796 12.64 -35.45 15.27
C LEU A 796 14.11 -35.25 15.69
N GLN A 797 14.41 -34.12 16.31
CA GLN A 797 15.72 -33.83 16.88
C GLN A 797 15.61 -33.60 18.39
N VAL A 798 16.48 -34.26 19.15
CA VAL A 798 16.55 -34.08 20.60
C VAL A 798 17.37 -32.83 20.87
N ALA A 799 16.86 -31.92 21.70
CA ALA A 799 17.57 -30.72 22.14
C ALA A 799 17.88 -30.80 23.63
N TYR A 800 19.10 -30.43 23.99
CA TYR A 800 19.54 -30.31 25.37
C TYR A 800 19.85 -28.85 25.70
N HIS A 801 19.19 -28.31 26.72
CA HIS A 801 19.20 -26.89 27.01
C HIS A 801 20.57 -26.33 27.48
N ARG A 802 21.51 -27.17 27.96
CA ARG A 802 22.88 -26.73 28.32
C ARG A 802 23.89 -26.92 27.19
N GLU A 803 23.53 -27.63 26.12
CA GLU A 803 24.44 -27.91 25.00
C GLU A 803 25.00 -26.62 24.38
N PRO A 804 24.20 -25.54 24.14
CA PRO A 804 24.76 -24.30 23.64
C PRO A 804 25.80 -23.68 24.57
N GLN A 805 25.60 -23.70 25.89
CA GLN A 805 26.52 -23.13 26.88
C GLN A 805 27.82 -23.94 26.97
N ILE A 806 27.74 -25.27 26.91
CA ILE A 806 28.91 -26.15 26.87
C ILE A 806 29.74 -25.88 25.61
N LEU A 807 29.08 -25.65 24.46
CA LEU A 807 29.76 -25.28 23.22
C LEU A 807 30.41 -23.88 23.26
N LYS A 808 30.11 -23.05 24.27
CA LYS A 808 30.82 -21.77 24.51
C LYS A 808 32.11 -21.96 25.32
N GLU A 809 32.32 -23.11 25.94
CA GLU A 809 33.51 -23.40 26.73
C GLU A 809 34.68 -23.71 25.81
N VAL A 810 35.64 -22.79 25.73
CA VAL A 810 36.86 -22.94 24.94
C VAL A 810 38.06 -22.95 25.88
N VAL A 811 38.85 -24.02 25.82
CA VAL A 811 40.12 -24.12 26.54
C VAL A 811 41.20 -23.45 25.70
N THR A 812 41.80 -22.39 26.25
CA THR A 812 42.93 -21.68 25.63
C THR A 812 44.19 -22.56 25.59
N PRO A 813 45.18 -22.27 24.71
CA PRO A 813 46.45 -23.01 24.67
C PRO A 813 47.17 -23.07 26.03
N GLU A 814 46.94 -22.09 26.90
CA GLU A 814 47.47 -21.99 28.26
C GLU A 814 46.67 -22.81 29.30
N GLY A 815 45.61 -23.51 28.89
CA GLY A 815 44.78 -24.36 29.75
C GLY A 815 43.66 -23.64 30.50
N MET A 816 43.44 -22.34 30.27
CA MET A 816 42.36 -21.57 30.90
C MET A 816 41.04 -21.75 30.14
N LEU A 817 39.96 -22.03 30.88
CA LEU A 817 38.60 -22.14 30.34
C LEU A 817 38.00 -20.74 30.13
N LYS A 818 37.60 -20.43 28.89
CA LYS A 818 37.01 -19.16 28.50
C LYS A 818 35.65 -19.39 27.86
N TYR A 819 34.66 -18.61 28.25
CA TYR A 819 33.35 -18.60 27.59
C TYR A 819 33.39 -17.65 26.39
N ARG A 820 33.19 -18.19 25.19
CA ARG A 820 33.12 -17.44 23.94
C ARG A 820 32.10 -18.09 23.01
N ASP A 821 31.27 -17.28 22.36
CA ASP A 821 30.39 -17.80 21.32
C ASP A 821 31.21 -18.38 20.15
N THR A 822 31.01 -19.68 19.91
CA THR A 822 31.52 -20.41 18.75
C THR A 822 30.44 -20.47 17.66
N GLU A 823 30.83 -20.72 16.41
CA GLU A 823 29.88 -20.90 15.31
C GLU A 823 28.91 -22.06 15.60
N GLU A 824 29.42 -23.18 16.11
CA GLU A 824 28.62 -24.34 16.52
C GLU A 824 27.60 -23.99 17.61
N SER A 825 28.00 -23.19 18.61
CA SER A 825 27.11 -22.73 19.68
C SER A 825 26.02 -21.79 19.16
N GLN A 826 26.39 -20.81 18.32
CA GLN A 826 25.45 -19.85 17.73
C GLN A 826 24.43 -20.55 16.84
N GLN A 827 24.87 -21.51 16.02
CA GLN A 827 23.98 -22.29 15.15
C GLN A 827 22.99 -23.12 15.98
N LEU A 828 23.45 -23.79 17.04
CA LEU A 828 22.57 -24.59 17.89
C LEU A 828 21.56 -23.71 18.65
N GLU A 829 21.99 -22.55 19.16
CA GLU A 829 21.13 -21.56 19.81
C GLU A 829 20.06 -21.02 18.84
N LEU A 830 20.46 -20.73 17.59
CA LEU A 830 19.54 -20.34 16.51
C LEU A 830 18.48 -21.43 16.26
N GLU A 831 18.90 -22.69 16.13
CA GLU A 831 18.02 -23.81 15.79
C GLU A 831 17.08 -24.23 16.92
N THR A 832 17.52 -24.14 18.18
CA THR A 832 16.78 -24.67 19.34
C THR A 832 16.07 -23.60 20.17
N LEU A 833 16.41 -22.32 20.03
CA LEU A 833 15.78 -21.23 20.77
C LEU A 833 15.13 -20.18 19.85
N HIS A 834 15.90 -19.58 18.94
CA HIS A 834 15.40 -18.46 18.12
C HIS A 834 14.38 -18.90 17.07
N LEU A 835 14.65 -19.98 16.32
CA LEU A 835 13.78 -20.46 15.26
C LEU A 835 12.43 -21.02 15.76
N PRO A 836 12.38 -21.77 16.88
CA PRO A 836 11.10 -22.15 17.49
C PRO A 836 10.24 -20.95 17.91
N TYR A 837 10.84 -19.94 18.56
CA TYR A 837 10.13 -18.72 18.95
C TYR A 837 9.60 -17.94 17.73
N LEU A 838 10.42 -17.83 16.67
CA LEU A 838 9.99 -17.19 15.44
C LEU A 838 8.83 -17.97 14.80
N THR A 839 8.92 -19.30 14.77
CA THR A 839 7.89 -20.16 14.20
C THR A 839 6.55 -20.03 14.93
N SER A 840 6.55 -20.04 16.27
CA SER A 840 5.32 -19.85 17.04
C SER A 840 4.74 -18.45 16.89
N SER A 841 5.59 -17.41 16.86
CA SER A 841 5.15 -16.02 16.69
C SER A 841 4.53 -15.78 15.32
N LEU A 842 5.15 -16.28 14.25
CA LEU A 842 4.63 -16.15 12.89
C LEU A 842 3.39 -17.03 12.65
N HIS A 843 3.31 -18.19 13.31
CA HIS A 843 2.08 -18.99 13.33
C HIS A 843 0.92 -18.17 13.93
N GLY A 844 1.15 -17.49 15.06
CA GLY A 844 0.18 -16.59 15.68
C GLY A 844 -0.21 -15.42 14.78
N LEU A 845 0.77 -14.82 14.09
CA LEU A 845 0.53 -13.75 13.12
C LEU A 845 -0.40 -14.19 11.98
N GLN A 846 -0.21 -15.39 11.44
CA GLN A 846 -1.11 -15.94 10.41
C GLN A 846 -2.55 -16.09 10.92
N GLN A 847 -2.76 -16.45 12.19
CA GLN A 847 -4.12 -16.57 12.74
C GLN A 847 -4.82 -15.20 12.82
N GLN A 848 -4.06 -14.13 13.03
CA GLN A 848 -4.58 -12.76 13.07
C GLN A 848 -4.76 -12.18 11.67
N HIS A 849 -3.85 -12.50 10.75
CA HIS A 849 -3.82 -11.95 9.39
C HIS A 849 -3.73 -13.05 8.34
N PRO A 850 -4.87 -13.54 7.81
CA PRO A 850 -4.89 -14.68 6.88
C PRO A 850 -4.08 -14.49 5.58
N ALA A 851 -3.85 -13.24 5.15
CA ALA A 851 -3.08 -12.92 3.94
C ALA A 851 -1.55 -12.98 4.14
N PHE A 852 -1.06 -13.13 5.37
CA PHE A 852 0.37 -13.18 5.67
C PHE A 852 1.07 -14.35 4.96
N SER A 853 0.50 -15.56 5.04
CA SER A 853 1.02 -16.76 4.41
C SER A 853 1.24 -16.56 2.92
N GLY A 854 0.21 -16.15 2.18
CA GLY A 854 0.31 -15.92 0.74
C GLY A 854 1.32 -14.82 0.39
N THR A 855 1.40 -13.76 1.20
CA THR A 855 2.36 -12.66 1.02
C THR A 855 3.80 -13.13 1.17
N SER A 856 4.12 -13.82 2.26
CA SER A 856 5.47 -14.37 2.49
C SER A 856 5.85 -15.34 1.36
N ARG A 857 4.94 -16.22 0.97
CA ARG A 857 5.21 -17.23 -0.06
C ARG A 857 5.42 -16.62 -1.45
N LEU A 858 4.68 -15.57 -1.82
CA LEU A 858 4.93 -14.81 -3.04
C LEU A 858 6.28 -14.09 -2.97
N ALA A 859 6.62 -13.46 -1.84
CA ALA A 859 7.91 -12.80 -1.64
C ALA A 859 9.07 -13.77 -1.80
N LYS A 860 9.02 -14.93 -1.11
CA LYS A 860 9.98 -16.01 -1.26
C LYS A 860 10.04 -16.50 -2.71
N ARG A 861 8.89 -16.84 -3.31
CA ARG A 861 8.83 -17.33 -4.69
C ARG A 861 9.53 -16.36 -5.66
N TRP A 862 9.32 -15.06 -5.49
CA TRP A 862 9.94 -14.04 -6.31
C TRP A 862 11.46 -14.00 -6.13
N VAL A 863 11.96 -13.92 -4.89
CA VAL A 863 13.41 -13.91 -4.61
C VAL A 863 14.08 -15.17 -5.16
N ARG A 864 13.47 -16.35 -4.97
CA ARG A 864 14.00 -17.62 -5.49
C ARG A 864 14.00 -17.65 -7.02
N ALA A 865 12.92 -17.18 -7.66
CA ALA A 865 12.82 -17.11 -9.11
C ALA A 865 13.83 -16.12 -9.73
N GLN A 866 14.25 -15.10 -8.99
CA GLN A 866 15.35 -14.20 -9.36
C GLN A 866 16.75 -14.83 -9.19
N LEU A 867 16.82 -16.16 -8.98
CA LEU A 867 18.03 -16.97 -8.77
C LEU A 867 18.80 -16.62 -7.47
N LEU A 868 18.15 -15.97 -6.51
CA LEU A 868 18.76 -15.53 -5.23
C LEU A 868 18.45 -16.51 -4.08
N SER A 869 18.38 -17.82 -4.36
CA SER A 869 17.93 -18.82 -3.38
C SER A 869 18.76 -18.91 -2.10
N ASP A 870 20.07 -18.71 -2.19
CA ASP A 870 20.95 -18.80 -1.03
C ASP A 870 21.38 -17.44 -0.50
N SER A 871 20.90 -16.36 -1.09
CA SER A 871 21.31 -15.01 -0.71
C SER A 871 20.48 -14.42 0.43
N LEU A 872 19.28 -14.93 0.67
CA LEU A 872 18.42 -14.55 1.78
C LEU A 872 17.83 -15.80 2.44
N SER A 873 17.82 -15.82 3.79
CA SER A 873 17.16 -16.87 4.56
C SER A 873 15.65 -16.76 4.46
N ASP A 874 14.96 -17.88 4.68
CA ASP A 874 13.51 -17.93 4.70
C ASP A 874 12.93 -17.07 5.83
N GLU A 875 13.61 -17.08 6.97
CA GLU A 875 13.27 -16.32 8.17
C GLU A 875 13.41 -14.81 7.97
N CYS A 876 14.45 -14.37 7.24
CA CYS A 876 14.60 -12.96 6.85
C CYS A 876 13.39 -12.50 6.01
N MET A 877 13.02 -13.26 4.98
CA MET A 877 11.87 -12.92 4.14
C MET A 877 10.54 -12.99 4.88
N ASP A 878 10.40 -13.93 5.81
CA ASP A 878 9.24 -14.03 6.70
C ASP A 878 9.10 -12.78 7.59
N LEU A 879 10.21 -12.27 8.13
CA LEU A 879 10.23 -11.04 8.94
C LEU A 879 9.93 -9.78 8.12
N LEU A 880 10.47 -9.69 6.89
CA LEU A 880 10.15 -8.61 5.95
C LEU A 880 8.66 -8.63 5.56
N ALA A 881 8.08 -9.80 5.35
CA ALA A 881 6.65 -9.92 5.12
C ALA A 881 5.85 -9.55 6.38
N ALA A 882 6.27 -10.02 7.56
CA ALA A 882 5.60 -9.77 8.84
C ALA A 882 5.56 -8.27 9.18
N SER A 883 6.61 -7.50 8.86
CA SER A 883 6.63 -6.06 9.10
C SER A 883 5.49 -5.32 8.38
N LEU A 884 5.02 -5.82 7.23
CA LEU A 884 3.90 -5.22 6.49
C LEU A 884 2.55 -5.34 7.21
N PHE A 885 2.42 -6.32 8.11
CA PHE A 885 1.21 -6.55 8.90
C PHE A 885 1.29 -5.88 10.27
N LEU A 886 2.48 -5.90 10.87
CA LEU A 886 2.74 -5.33 12.20
C LEU A 886 2.93 -3.80 12.16
N HIS A 887 3.53 -3.28 11.08
CA HIS A 887 3.80 -1.85 10.87
C HIS A 887 3.24 -1.38 9.51
N PRO A 888 1.91 -1.46 9.29
CA PRO A 888 1.32 -1.27 7.97
C PRO A 888 1.26 0.17 7.48
N ALA A 889 1.57 1.17 8.33
CA ALA A 889 1.45 2.59 7.99
C ALA A 889 2.30 2.96 6.74
N PRO A 890 1.78 3.80 5.82
CA PRO A 890 0.54 4.59 5.88
C PRO A 890 -0.72 3.81 5.44
N PHE A 891 -0.59 2.52 5.15
CA PHE A 891 -1.68 1.64 4.77
C PHE A 891 -2.32 0.96 6.00
N THR A 892 -3.30 0.09 5.75
CA THR A 892 -3.82 -0.92 6.68
C THR A 892 -3.07 -2.23 6.49
N PRO A 893 -3.12 -3.20 7.43
CA PRO A 893 -2.61 -4.55 7.16
C PRO A 893 -3.18 -5.11 5.85
N PRO A 894 -2.35 -5.76 5.00
CA PRO A 894 -2.84 -6.41 3.79
C PRO A 894 -3.92 -7.45 4.10
N SER A 895 -5.00 -7.47 3.32
CA SER A 895 -6.02 -8.53 3.35
C SER A 895 -5.99 -9.42 2.09
N SER A 896 -5.16 -9.09 1.09
CA SER A 896 -4.85 -9.97 -0.04
C SER A 896 -3.34 -10.25 -0.17
N PRO A 897 -2.93 -11.46 -0.60
CA PRO A 897 -1.52 -11.77 -0.86
C PRO A 897 -0.89 -10.86 -1.92
N GLN A 898 -1.66 -10.46 -2.93
CA GLN A 898 -1.20 -9.64 -4.05
C GLN A 898 -0.75 -8.25 -3.59
N VAL A 899 -1.57 -7.56 -2.78
CA VAL A 899 -1.19 -6.23 -2.27
C VAL A 899 -0.06 -6.34 -1.24
N GLY A 900 -0.02 -7.41 -0.45
CA GLY A 900 1.11 -7.71 0.43
C GLY A 900 2.42 -7.83 -0.35
N PHE A 901 2.43 -8.54 -1.47
CA PHE A 901 3.61 -8.68 -2.33
C PHE A 901 4.03 -7.34 -2.99
N LEU A 902 3.07 -6.55 -3.48
CA LEU A 902 3.36 -5.18 -3.98
C LEU A 902 4.05 -4.32 -2.92
N ARG A 903 3.55 -4.38 -1.68
CA ARG A 903 4.12 -3.63 -0.56
C ARG A 903 5.47 -4.19 -0.09
N PHE A 904 5.72 -5.49 -0.25
CA PHE A 904 7.03 -6.09 -0.03
C PHE A 904 8.08 -5.52 -1.01
N LEU A 905 7.78 -5.45 -2.31
CA LEU A 905 8.67 -4.83 -3.29
C LEU A 905 8.90 -3.34 -2.98
N HIS A 906 7.82 -2.62 -2.60
CA HIS A 906 7.94 -1.23 -2.18
C HIS A 906 8.82 -1.06 -0.94
N LEU A 907 8.65 -1.90 0.10
CA LEU A 907 9.47 -1.89 1.31
C LEU A 907 10.96 -2.05 0.96
N LEU A 908 11.31 -3.01 0.10
CA LEU A 908 12.70 -3.19 -0.33
C LEU A 908 13.25 -1.89 -0.93
N THR A 909 12.52 -1.29 -1.87
CA THR A 909 13.02 -0.13 -2.65
C THR A 909 12.98 1.20 -1.91
N ALA A 910 12.03 1.40 -1.01
CA ALA A 910 11.77 2.69 -0.35
C ALA A 910 12.39 2.80 1.04
N PHE A 911 12.73 1.68 1.68
CA PHE A 911 13.31 1.68 3.02
C PHE A 911 14.80 2.06 2.99
N ASP A 912 15.21 2.92 3.93
CA ASP A 912 16.61 3.34 4.06
C ASP A 912 17.43 2.31 4.86
N TRP A 913 17.86 1.25 4.18
CA TRP A 913 18.73 0.20 4.75
C TRP A 913 20.06 0.71 5.29
N LYS A 914 20.51 1.89 4.84
CA LYS A 914 21.80 2.44 5.26
C LYS A 914 21.68 3.11 6.62
N ASN A 915 20.66 3.94 6.82
CA ASN A 915 20.56 4.79 8.02
C ASN A 915 19.44 4.39 8.98
N SER A 916 18.61 3.40 8.66
CA SER A 916 17.49 2.98 9.51
C SER A 916 17.52 1.46 9.82
N PRO A 917 17.29 1.05 11.08
CA PRO A 917 17.05 -0.34 11.42
C PRO A 917 15.58 -0.72 11.16
N LEU A 918 15.33 -1.90 10.57
CA LEU A 918 13.97 -2.43 10.47
C LEU A 918 13.61 -3.13 11.79
N ILE A 919 12.62 -2.60 12.51
CA ILE A 919 12.17 -3.16 13.79
C ILE A 919 10.89 -3.96 13.54
N VAL A 920 10.87 -5.24 13.90
CA VAL A 920 9.73 -6.15 13.73
C VAL A 920 9.23 -6.58 15.11
N ASN A 921 8.17 -5.93 15.58
CA ASN A 921 7.64 -6.13 16.93
C ASN A 921 6.70 -7.34 17.06
N LEU A 922 7.28 -8.54 17.05
CA LEU A 922 6.52 -9.78 17.24
C LEU A 922 5.82 -9.78 18.61
N ASN A 923 4.54 -10.18 18.64
CA ASN A 923 3.69 -10.25 19.84
C ASN A 923 3.55 -8.95 20.65
N ALA A 924 3.94 -7.80 20.08
CA ALA A 924 4.02 -6.51 20.78
C ALA A 924 4.95 -6.52 22.02
N ASP A 925 6.00 -7.36 21.99
CA ASP A 925 6.97 -7.51 23.09
C ASP A 925 7.91 -6.29 23.24
N LEU A 926 8.13 -5.50 22.19
CA LEU A 926 8.91 -4.26 22.20
C LEU A 926 8.03 -3.04 22.52
N LYS A 927 8.50 -2.19 23.44
CA LYS A 927 7.87 -0.94 23.87
C LYS A 927 8.64 0.27 23.36
N ASP A 928 8.08 1.47 23.46
CA ASP A 928 8.67 2.74 22.98
C ASP A 928 10.14 2.94 23.38
N ALA A 929 10.52 2.58 24.62
CA ALA A 929 11.90 2.67 25.10
C ALA A 929 12.85 1.73 24.36
N ASP A 930 12.37 0.56 23.91
CA ASP A 930 13.16 -0.37 23.13
C ASP A 930 13.42 0.17 21.71
N TYR A 931 12.46 0.88 21.11
CA TYR A 931 12.66 1.50 19.79
C TYR A 931 13.76 2.56 19.81
N THR A 932 13.81 3.37 20.86
CA THR A 932 14.84 4.40 21.02
C THR A 932 16.20 3.77 21.34
N GLU A 933 16.24 2.74 22.18
CA GLU A 933 17.47 1.95 22.45
C GLU A 933 18.03 1.36 21.15
N ILE A 934 17.21 0.62 20.39
CA ILE A 934 17.64 -0.04 19.14
C ILE A 934 18.18 0.98 18.14
N ARG A 935 17.51 2.12 17.97
CA ARG A 935 17.97 3.18 17.04
C ARG A 935 19.31 3.78 17.47
N ASN A 936 19.47 4.09 18.75
CA ASN A 936 20.70 4.67 19.27
C ASN A 936 21.88 3.69 19.14
N GLU A 937 21.67 2.43 19.49
CA GLU A 937 22.69 1.38 19.36
C GLU A 937 23.02 1.09 17.89
N PHE A 938 22.02 1.07 17.00
CA PHE A 938 22.23 0.90 15.56
C PHE A 938 23.12 2.01 14.99
N VAL A 939 22.86 3.27 15.33
CA VAL A 939 23.68 4.40 14.87
C VAL A 939 25.11 4.31 15.43
N ALA A 940 25.26 3.97 16.71
CA ALA A 940 26.57 3.83 17.35
C ALA A 940 27.41 2.69 16.75
N ALA A 941 26.78 1.56 16.41
CA ALA A 941 27.45 0.36 15.95
C ALA A 941 27.42 0.17 14.41
N ARG A 942 26.82 1.09 13.65
CA ARG A 942 26.50 0.91 12.20
C ARG A 942 27.62 0.31 11.35
N PRO A 943 28.90 0.72 11.48
CA PRO A 943 29.99 0.17 10.66
C PRO A 943 30.23 -1.34 10.83
N HIS A 944 29.81 -1.92 11.96
CA HIS A 944 30.00 -3.33 12.29
C HIS A 944 28.72 -4.17 12.12
N LEU A 945 27.61 -3.55 11.71
CA LEU A 945 26.31 -4.19 11.53
C LEU A 945 26.09 -4.61 10.07
N PRO A 946 25.28 -5.66 9.81
CA PRO A 946 24.97 -6.09 8.46
C PRO A 946 24.34 -4.97 7.61
N VAL A 947 24.44 -5.09 6.28
CA VAL A 947 23.87 -4.11 5.35
C VAL A 947 22.35 -4.02 5.49
N MET A 948 21.69 -5.16 5.73
CA MET A 948 20.30 -5.27 6.10
C MET A 948 20.25 -5.60 7.60
N PHE A 949 19.66 -4.71 8.40
CA PHE A 949 19.55 -4.91 9.84
C PHE A 949 18.06 -5.00 10.24
N ILE A 950 17.68 -6.17 10.75
CA ILE A 950 16.37 -6.49 11.30
C ILE A 950 16.50 -6.76 12.80
N ALA A 951 15.78 -5.99 13.61
CA ALA A 951 15.65 -6.18 15.04
C ALA A 951 14.30 -6.84 15.40
N THR A 952 14.33 -7.75 16.37
CA THR A 952 13.16 -8.49 16.89
C THR A 952 13.20 -8.51 18.42
N PRO A 953 12.12 -8.91 19.12
CA PRO A 953 12.12 -8.97 20.58
C PRO A 953 13.23 -9.82 21.20
N ARG A 954 13.64 -10.89 20.52
CA ARG A 954 14.71 -11.81 20.95
C ARG A 954 16.09 -11.47 20.40
N ASP A 955 16.20 -10.45 19.56
CA ASP A 955 17.45 -9.99 18.98
C ASP A 955 17.37 -8.51 18.60
N LYS A 956 17.85 -7.66 19.50
CA LYS A 956 17.84 -6.21 19.35
C LYS A 956 19.09 -5.64 18.70
N ARG A 957 20.20 -6.39 18.71
CA ARG A 957 21.57 -5.85 18.51
C ARG A 957 22.35 -6.49 17.38
N SER A 958 22.16 -7.78 17.14
CA SER A 958 23.06 -8.56 16.30
C SER A 958 22.51 -8.83 14.90
N SER A 959 21.18 -8.84 14.77
CA SER A 959 20.47 -9.17 13.54
C SER A 959 20.83 -10.56 13.02
N VAL A 960 20.59 -11.57 13.87
CA VAL A 960 20.92 -12.99 13.67
C VAL A 960 20.46 -13.50 12.29
N TRP A 961 19.30 -13.04 11.81
CA TRP A 961 18.71 -13.49 10.54
C TRP A 961 19.36 -12.90 9.28
N THR A 962 20.13 -11.83 9.41
CA THR A 962 20.76 -11.11 8.29
C THR A 962 22.25 -10.82 8.49
N LYS A 963 22.85 -11.29 9.59
CA LYS A 963 24.26 -11.11 9.93
C LYS A 963 25.21 -11.64 8.86
N GLU A 964 24.92 -12.81 8.29
CA GLU A 964 25.77 -13.45 7.26
C GLU A 964 25.40 -13.02 5.84
N ARG A 965 24.11 -12.81 5.58
CA ARG A 965 23.56 -12.55 4.24
C ARG A 965 22.30 -11.69 4.34
N PRO A 966 22.02 -10.81 3.36
CA PRO A 966 22.72 -10.65 2.09
C PRO A 966 24.01 -9.82 2.19
N SER A 967 24.92 -10.00 1.23
CA SER A 967 26.04 -9.07 1.02
C SER A 967 25.54 -7.73 0.44
N ALA A 968 26.38 -6.69 0.50
CA ALA A 968 26.05 -5.38 -0.07
C ALA A 968 25.67 -5.46 -1.56
N GLN A 969 26.38 -6.28 -2.33
CA GLN A 969 26.17 -6.45 -3.77
C GLN A 969 24.85 -7.17 -4.07
N ILE A 970 24.53 -8.22 -3.30
CA ILE A 970 23.25 -8.91 -3.45
C ILE A 970 22.10 -7.99 -3.03
N LEU A 971 22.24 -7.24 -1.95
CA LEU A 971 21.22 -6.27 -1.56
C LEU A 971 21.00 -5.24 -2.67
N GLN A 972 22.05 -4.62 -3.20
CA GLN A 972 21.92 -3.68 -4.31
C GLN A 972 21.20 -4.29 -5.53
N ARG A 973 21.55 -5.53 -5.88
CA ARG A 973 20.89 -6.26 -6.97
C ARG A 973 19.41 -6.51 -6.68
N LEU A 974 19.08 -6.95 -5.47
CA LEU A 974 17.71 -7.15 -5.01
C LEU A 974 16.89 -5.86 -5.12
N LEU A 975 17.46 -4.71 -4.76
CA LEU A 975 16.81 -3.40 -4.84
C LEU A 975 16.50 -2.99 -6.29
N VAL A 976 17.43 -3.18 -7.21
CA VAL A 976 17.23 -2.88 -8.64
C VAL A 976 16.13 -3.76 -9.23
N LEU A 977 16.17 -5.07 -8.94
CA LEU A 977 15.14 -6.01 -9.39
C LEU A 977 13.76 -5.67 -8.80
N ALA A 978 13.71 -5.31 -7.52
CA ALA A 978 12.47 -4.93 -6.84
C ALA A 978 11.87 -3.64 -7.42
N LEU A 979 12.71 -2.65 -7.75
CA LEU A 979 12.26 -1.38 -8.33
C LEU A 979 11.61 -1.58 -9.70
N GLU A 980 12.29 -2.31 -10.60
CA GLU A 980 11.74 -2.59 -11.92
C GLU A 980 10.53 -3.54 -11.84
N SER A 981 10.56 -4.54 -10.97
CA SER A 981 9.42 -5.44 -10.76
C SER A 981 8.19 -4.69 -10.24
N LEU A 982 8.37 -3.76 -9.29
CA LEU A 982 7.29 -2.94 -8.76
C LEU A 982 6.68 -2.06 -9.86
N ARG A 983 7.53 -1.35 -10.63
CA ARG A 983 7.07 -0.47 -11.71
C ARG A 983 6.27 -1.25 -12.76
N VAL A 984 6.82 -2.37 -13.26
CA VAL A 984 6.15 -3.20 -14.27
C VAL A 984 4.87 -3.80 -13.72
N LEU A 985 4.88 -4.33 -12.50
CA LEU A 985 3.68 -4.95 -11.91
C LEU A 985 2.56 -3.93 -11.69
N GLU A 986 2.86 -2.70 -11.25
CA GLU A 986 1.85 -1.65 -11.07
C GLU A 986 1.21 -1.24 -12.40
N GLU A 987 2.02 -1.12 -13.46
CA GLU A 987 1.53 -0.86 -14.82
C GLU A 987 0.62 -2.01 -15.30
N GLN A 988 1.03 -3.26 -15.11
CA GLN A 988 0.26 -4.45 -15.52
C GLN A 988 -1.05 -4.62 -14.73
N LEU A 989 -1.06 -4.37 -13.43
CA LEU A 989 -2.25 -4.51 -12.59
C LEU A 989 -3.27 -3.37 -12.80
N THR A 990 -2.81 -2.21 -13.29
CA THR A 990 -3.65 -1.07 -13.66
C THR A 990 -4.18 -1.19 -15.09
N ASP A 991 -3.64 -2.10 -15.92
CA ASP A 991 -4.12 -2.34 -17.28
C ASP A 991 -5.53 -2.94 -17.28
N ALA A 992 -6.51 -2.10 -17.62
CA ALA A 992 -7.90 -2.50 -17.72
C ALA A 992 -8.16 -3.55 -18.82
N LEU A 993 -7.25 -3.75 -19.78
CA LEU A 993 -7.43 -4.77 -20.83
C LEU A 993 -7.15 -6.18 -20.31
N GLY A 994 -6.25 -6.32 -19.32
CA GLY A 994 -5.94 -7.59 -18.64
C GLY A 994 -5.20 -8.59 -19.51
N SER A 995 -4.41 -8.12 -20.49
CA SER A 995 -3.72 -8.96 -21.48
C SER A 995 -2.26 -9.28 -21.13
N GLN A 996 -1.78 -8.77 -19.99
CA GLN A 996 -0.38 -8.80 -19.61
C GLN A 996 0.00 -10.09 -18.90
N ASP A 997 1.20 -10.61 -19.22
CA ASP A 997 1.79 -11.72 -18.48
C ASP A 997 2.45 -11.23 -17.18
N VAL A 998 1.68 -11.30 -16.09
CA VAL A 998 2.14 -10.91 -14.74
C VAL A 998 3.29 -11.78 -14.22
N LYS A 999 3.56 -12.94 -14.83
CA LYS A 999 4.69 -13.80 -14.44
C LYS A 999 6.03 -13.23 -14.89
N MET A 1000 6.05 -12.26 -15.81
CA MET A 1000 7.28 -11.66 -16.32
C MET A 1000 8.22 -11.19 -15.20
N ILE A 1001 7.68 -10.58 -14.13
CA ILE A 1001 8.49 -10.09 -13.00
C ILE A 1001 9.14 -11.21 -12.16
N PHE A 1002 8.73 -12.46 -12.36
CA PHE A 1002 9.31 -13.65 -11.74
C PHE A 1002 10.34 -14.33 -12.65
N ARG A 1003 10.51 -13.88 -13.91
CA ARG A 1003 11.55 -14.42 -14.80
C ARG A 1003 12.84 -13.62 -14.61
N PRO A 1004 13.98 -14.26 -14.27
CA PRO A 1004 15.24 -13.56 -14.09
C PRO A 1004 15.81 -13.13 -15.47
N PRO A 1005 16.42 -11.95 -15.59
CA PRO A 1005 17.20 -11.62 -16.78
C PRO A 1005 18.44 -12.51 -16.83
N LEU A 1006 18.66 -13.31 -17.88
CA LEU A 1006 19.81 -14.24 -17.92
C LEU A 1006 21.04 -13.66 -18.62
N ASP A 1007 20.92 -12.49 -19.25
CA ASP A 1007 21.93 -11.94 -20.16
C ASP A 1007 23.18 -11.39 -19.48
N PHE A 1008 23.14 -11.19 -18.16
CA PHE A 1008 24.28 -10.68 -17.41
C PHE A 1008 25.18 -11.79 -16.83
N TYR A 1009 24.74 -13.05 -16.85
CA TYR A 1009 25.54 -14.17 -16.35
C TYR A 1009 26.64 -14.51 -17.35
N ASP A 1010 27.81 -14.83 -16.82
CA ASP A 1010 28.98 -15.20 -17.59
C ASP A 1010 28.82 -16.58 -18.22
N ILE A 1011 28.26 -17.53 -17.46
CA ILE A 1011 28.00 -18.90 -17.90
C ILE A 1011 26.60 -19.32 -17.43
N LEU A 1012 25.91 -20.10 -18.25
CA LEU A 1012 24.66 -20.77 -17.92
C LEU A 1012 24.84 -22.30 -17.97
N ILE A 1013 24.60 -22.97 -16.85
CA ILE A 1013 24.57 -24.43 -16.78
C ILE A 1013 23.12 -24.88 -16.93
N HIS A 1014 22.80 -25.52 -18.04
CA HIS A 1014 21.46 -26.02 -18.34
C HIS A 1014 21.28 -27.42 -17.75
N LEU A 1015 20.21 -27.63 -16.98
CA LEU A 1015 19.91 -28.87 -16.28
C LEU A 1015 18.91 -29.75 -17.04
N ASN A 1016 18.99 -31.04 -16.84
CA ASN A 1016 18.04 -32.01 -17.37
C ASN A 1016 16.75 -32.03 -16.52
N ALA A 1017 15.65 -31.52 -17.08
CA ALA A 1017 14.34 -31.47 -16.41
C ALA A 1017 13.87 -32.80 -15.78
N LYS A 1018 14.27 -33.96 -16.33
CA LYS A 1018 13.93 -35.27 -15.75
C LYS A 1018 14.55 -35.48 -14.36
N GLN A 1019 15.72 -34.88 -14.11
CA GLN A 1019 16.47 -35.03 -12.87
C GLN A 1019 16.14 -33.94 -11.83
N ILE A 1020 15.33 -32.94 -12.17
CA ILE A 1020 14.92 -31.87 -11.26
C ILE A 1020 13.66 -32.31 -10.49
N PRO A 1021 13.73 -32.67 -9.20
CA PRO A 1021 12.60 -33.28 -8.50
C PRO A 1021 11.43 -32.32 -8.32
N ARG A 1022 11.71 -31.01 -8.23
CA ARG A 1022 10.75 -29.90 -8.05
C ARG A 1022 10.34 -29.23 -9.36
N HIS A 1023 10.57 -29.85 -10.52
CA HIS A 1023 10.32 -29.26 -11.84
C HIS A 1023 8.90 -28.66 -12.03
N LEU A 1024 7.89 -29.20 -11.35
CA LEU A 1024 6.51 -28.70 -11.40
C LEU A 1024 6.27 -27.40 -10.61
N GLU A 1025 7.23 -26.98 -9.80
CA GLU A 1025 7.19 -25.75 -8.99
C GLU A 1025 7.63 -24.52 -9.80
N GLY A 1026 8.17 -24.70 -11.02
CA GLY A 1026 8.69 -23.64 -11.90
C GLY A 1026 7.66 -22.54 -12.21
N VAL A 1027 8.13 -21.30 -12.39
CA VAL A 1027 7.31 -20.12 -12.72
C VAL A 1027 6.44 -20.39 -13.95
N ASP A 1028 7.11 -20.90 -14.99
CA ASP A 1028 6.50 -21.39 -16.22
C ASP A 1028 6.27 -22.90 -16.11
N ARG A 1029 5.30 -23.26 -15.27
CA ARG A 1029 4.93 -24.66 -15.03
C ARG A 1029 4.64 -25.39 -16.36
N PRO A 1030 5.31 -26.54 -16.63
CA PRO A 1030 5.11 -27.29 -17.86
C PRO A 1030 3.73 -27.96 -17.88
N VAL A 1031 3.12 -28.01 -19.07
CA VAL A 1031 1.77 -28.62 -19.28
C VAL A 1031 1.78 -30.13 -19.05
N LYS A 1032 2.90 -30.80 -19.38
CA LYS A 1032 3.13 -32.23 -19.16
C LYS A 1032 4.36 -32.42 -18.29
N SER A 1033 4.33 -33.43 -17.41
CA SER A 1033 5.45 -33.75 -16.53
C SER A 1033 5.69 -35.25 -16.46
N PHE A 1034 6.78 -35.64 -15.80
CA PHE A 1034 7.26 -37.00 -15.72
C PHE A 1034 6.63 -37.73 -14.52
N SER A 1035 6.48 -39.06 -14.61
CA SER A 1035 6.18 -39.86 -13.41
C SER A 1035 7.40 -39.87 -12.50
N ARG A 1036 7.23 -39.36 -11.28
CA ARG A 1036 8.30 -39.24 -10.28
C ARG A 1036 8.12 -40.21 -9.11
N GLY A 1037 7.66 -41.42 -9.41
CA GLY A 1037 7.57 -42.53 -8.45
C GLY A 1037 6.56 -42.31 -7.32
N MET A 1038 5.39 -41.77 -7.65
CA MET A 1038 4.32 -41.47 -6.67
C MET A 1038 3.00 -42.13 -7.06
N LEU A 1039 2.36 -42.81 -6.11
CA LEU A 1039 1.02 -43.35 -6.29
C LEU A 1039 -0.04 -42.25 -6.20
N LYS A 1040 -1.20 -42.49 -6.83
CA LYS A 1040 -2.39 -41.63 -6.66
C LYS A 1040 -2.84 -41.69 -5.20
N SER A 1041 -3.38 -40.58 -4.68
CA SER A 1041 -3.81 -40.45 -3.27
C SER A 1041 -4.72 -41.59 -2.81
N ASN A 1042 -5.64 -42.03 -3.68
CA ASN A 1042 -6.65 -43.06 -3.38
C ASN A 1042 -6.12 -44.49 -3.56
N ALA A 1043 -4.84 -44.67 -3.92
CA ALA A 1043 -4.26 -45.99 -4.10
C ALA A 1043 -4.12 -46.71 -2.74
N LEU A 1044 -4.52 -47.97 -2.71
CA LEU A 1044 -4.33 -48.90 -1.59
C LEU A 1044 -2.86 -49.32 -1.54
N VAL A 1045 -2.21 -49.10 -0.40
CA VAL A 1045 -0.82 -49.51 -0.15
C VAL A 1045 -0.84 -50.78 0.69
N LYS A 1046 -0.44 -51.92 0.13
CA LYS A 1046 -0.44 -53.22 0.82
C LYS A 1046 0.71 -53.38 1.83
N THR A 1047 1.83 -52.69 1.62
CA THR A 1047 3.02 -52.73 2.48
C THR A 1047 3.67 -51.36 2.47
N LEU A 1048 3.94 -50.79 3.64
CA LEU A 1048 4.52 -49.45 3.77
C LEU A 1048 6.03 -49.56 4.01
N THR A 1049 6.84 -48.98 3.12
CA THR A 1049 8.31 -48.90 3.26
C THR A 1049 8.74 -47.44 3.31
N PHE A 1050 9.84 -47.14 3.99
CA PHE A 1050 10.29 -45.77 4.20
C PHE A 1050 10.67 -45.10 2.85
N PRO A 1051 10.14 -43.92 2.52
CA PRO A 1051 10.44 -43.26 1.25
C PRO A 1051 11.87 -42.72 1.18
N VAL A 1052 12.30 -42.31 -0.02
CA VAL A 1052 13.53 -41.51 -0.20
C VAL A 1052 13.23 -40.09 0.28
N VAL A 1053 13.94 -39.61 1.31
CA VAL A 1053 13.68 -38.33 1.98
C VAL A 1053 14.83 -37.36 1.73
N GLY A 1054 14.49 -36.10 1.41
CA GLY A 1054 15.48 -35.02 1.27
C GLY A 1054 16.45 -35.16 0.10
N TYR A 1055 16.17 -36.01 -0.89
CA TYR A 1055 17.02 -36.18 -2.06
C TYR A 1055 16.70 -35.12 -3.13
N ASP A 1056 17.61 -34.16 -3.30
CA ASP A 1056 17.57 -33.15 -4.36
C ASP A 1056 18.94 -33.09 -5.06
N PRO A 1057 19.12 -33.79 -6.20
CA PRO A 1057 20.42 -33.88 -6.87
C PRO A 1057 20.95 -32.52 -7.34
N VAL A 1058 20.06 -31.56 -7.62
CA VAL A 1058 20.47 -30.21 -8.03
C VAL A 1058 21.12 -29.47 -6.86
N GLN A 1059 20.57 -29.59 -5.67
CA GLN A 1059 21.15 -28.98 -4.46
C GLN A 1059 22.48 -29.62 -4.08
N CYS A 1060 22.59 -30.95 -4.18
CA CYS A 1060 23.86 -31.65 -3.98
C CYS A 1060 24.93 -31.15 -4.95
N TYR A 1061 24.61 -31.10 -6.24
CA TYR A 1061 25.51 -30.59 -7.28
C TYR A 1061 25.91 -29.12 -7.05
N LEU A 1062 24.95 -28.26 -6.70
CA LEU A 1062 25.22 -26.85 -6.41
C LEU A 1062 26.14 -26.66 -5.18
N GLN A 1063 26.00 -27.51 -4.17
CA GLN A 1063 26.89 -27.51 -3.01
C GLN A 1063 28.32 -27.92 -3.41
N GLU A 1064 28.46 -29.00 -4.19
CA GLU A 1064 29.77 -29.45 -4.70
C GLU A 1064 30.43 -28.37 -5.56
N LEU A 1065 29.69 -27.69 -6.45
CA LEU A 1065 30.22 -26.57 -7.24
C LEU A 1065 30.75 -25.43 -6.37
N ARG A 1066 30.06 -25.09 -5.27
CA ARG A 1066 30.47 -24.01 -4.36
C ARG A 1066 31.68 -24.40 -3.52
N GLU A 1067 31.74 -25.64 -3.06
CA GLU A 1067 32.92 -26.17 -2.35
C GLU A 1067 34.13 -26.30 -3.30
N ALA A 1068 33.87 -26.59 -4.58
CA ALA A 1068 34.87 -26.72 -5.61
C ALA A 1068 35.44 -25.37 -6.07
N PHE A 1069 34.57 -24.42 -6.41
CA PHE A 1069 34.91 -23.21 -7.18
C PHE A 1069 34.34 -21.91 -6.58
N GLY A 1070 33.82 -21.95 -5.35
CA GLY A 1070 33.20 -20.79 -4.70
C GLY A 1070 34.17 -19.64 -4.40
N ASP A 1071 35.48 -19.85 -4.50
CA ASP A 1071 36.52 -18.81 -4.48
C ASP A 1071 36.69 -18.11 -5.84
N LEU A 1072 36.40 -18.80 -6.95
CA LEU A 1072 36.53 -18.28 -8.32
C LEU A 1072 35.24 -17.68 -8.86
N ALA A 1073 34.09 -18.28 -8.55
CA ALA A 1073 32.79 -17.91 -9.12
C ALA A 1073 31.66 -17.88 -8.09
N LEU A 1074 30.53 -17.29 -8.47
CA LEU A 1074 29.27 -17.23 -7.75
C LEU A 1074 28.20 -18.01 -8.52
N PHE A 1075 27.43 -18.85 -7.82
CA PHE A 1075 26.44 -19.74 -8.41
C PHE A 1075 25.02 -19.41 -7.93
N PHE A 1076 24.11 -19.20 -8.88
CA PHE A 1076 22.75 -18.70 -8.69
C PHE A 1076 21.72 -19.66 -9.28
N TYR A 1077 20.66 -19.99 -8.54
CA TYR A 1077 19.68 -21.01 -8.93
C TYR A 1077 18.29 -20.72 -8.33
N ASP A 1078 17.21 -21.10 -9.03
CA ASP A 1078 15.84 -21.12 -8.49
C ASP A 1078 15.55 -22.50 -7.87
N LEU A 1079 15.50 -22.55 -6.54
CA LEU A 1079 15.18 -23.76 -5.77
C LEU A 1079 13.86 -24.44 -6.21
N HIS A 1080 12.91 -23.67 -6.72
CA HIS A 1080 11.57 -24.13 -7.07
C HIS A 1080 11.45 -24.49 -8.55
N GLY A 1081 12.25 -25.48 -8.97
CA GLY A 1081 12.13 -26.08 -10.29
C GLY A 1081 12.79 -25.29 -11.42
N GLY A 1082 13.77 -24.43 -11.11
CA GLY A 1082 14.61 -23.79 -12.12
C GLY A 1082 15.36 -24.82 -12.97
N GLU A 1083 15.55 -24.52 -14.25
CA GLU A 1083 16.27 -25.40 -15.19
C GLU A 1083 17.70 -24.94 -15.48
N VAL A 1084 18.11 -23.80 -14.92
CA VAL A 1084 19.40 -23.16 -15.24
C VAL A 1084 20.08 -22.71 -13.94
N ILE A 1085 21.39 -22.97 -13.84
CA ILE A 1085 22.26 -22.35 -12.84
C ILE A 1085 23.04 -21.24 -13.55
N GLY A 1086 22.86 -20.00 -13.10
CA GLY A 1086 23.62 -18.85 -13.58
C GLY A 1086 24.93 -18.73 -12.80
N VAL A 1087 26.04 -18.52 -13.51
CA VAL A 1087 27.38 -18.38 -12.93
C VAL A 1087 27.94 -17.00 -13.25
N LEU A 1088 28.56 -16.36 -12.26
CA LEU A 1088 29.33 -15.13 -12.41
C LEU A 1088 30.74 -15.34 -11.91
N TRP A 1089 31.72 -14.91 -12.69
CA TRP A 1089 33.09 -14.87 -12.23
C TRP A 1089 33.30 -13.76 -11.21
N LYS A 1090 34.16 -14.01 -10.24
CA LYS A 1090 34.66 -12.94 -9.36
C LYS A 1090 35.80 -12.22 -10.07
N PRO A 1091 35.71 -10.90 -10.32
CA PRO A 1091 36.76 -10.17 -11.04
C PRO A 1091 38.13 -10.30 -10.37
N SER A 1092 38.19 -10.26 -9.04
CA SER A 1092 39.42 -10.44 -8.26
C SER A 1092 40.10 -11.79 -8.46
N SER A 1093 39.36 -12.80 -8.92
CA SER A 1093 39.91 -14.15 -9.13
C SER A 1093 40.74 -14.24 -10.42
N PHE A 1094 40.54 -13.33 -11.36
CA PHE A 1094 41.29 -13.22 -12.61
C PHE A 1094 42.56 -12.35 -12.50
N GLU A 1095 42.77 -11.66 -11.38
CA GLU A 1095 44.03 -10.97 -11.11
C GLU A 1095 45.18 -12.01 -11.00
N PRO A 1096 46.29 -11.82 -11.73
CA PRO A 1096 47.44 -12.72 -11.64
C PRO A 1096 47.98 -12.80 -10.21
N GLN A 1097 48.09 -14.01 -9.66
CA GLN A 1097 48.59 -14.23 -8.30
C GLN A 1097 49.94 -14.95 -8.30
N PRO A 1098 50.82 -14.70 -7.33
CA PRO A 1098 52.05 -15.48 -7.21
C PRO A 1098 51.73 -16.95 -6.91
N PHE A 1099 52.53 -17.85 -7.47
CA PHE A 1099 52.35 -19.29 -7.26
C PHE A 1099 52.41 -19.68 -5.77
N LYS A 1100 51.37 -20.37 -5.31
CA LYS A 1100 51.30 -21.01 -3.99
C LYS A 1100 50.60 -22.36 -4.15
N ALA A 1101 51.17 -23.42 -3.58
CA ALA A 1101 50.61 -24.77 -3.68
C ALA A 1101 49.16 -24.87 -3.17
N SER A 1102 48.80 -24.10 -2.13
CA SER A 1102 47.45 -24.04 -1.57
C SER A 1102 46.40 -23.43 -2.51
N ASN A 1103 46.84 -22.68 -3.53
CA ASN A 1103 45.97 -21.87 -4.40
C ASN A 1103 46.00 -22.39 -5.85
N MET A 1104 46.29 -23.67 -6.10
CA MET A 1104 46.33 -24.22 -7.46
C MET A 1104 45.01 -24.79 -7.98
N LYS A 1105 44.00 -24.93 -7.11
CA LYS A 1105 42.69 -25.49 -7.49
C LYS A 1105 42.02 -24.60 -8.55
N GLY A 1106 41.64 -25.17 -9.70
CA GLY A 1106 41.03 -24.46 -10.82
C GLY A 1106 41.93 -23.40 -11.49
N ARG A 1107 43.25 -23.40 -11.24
CA ARG A 1107 44.19 -22.41 -11.77
C ARG A 1107 45.30 -23.06 -12.59
N MET A 1108 45.79 -22.34 -13.59
CA MET A 1108 46.95 -22.70 -14.40
C MET A 1108 48.08 -21.69 -14.21
N MET A 1109 49.30 -22.12 -14.54
CA MET A 1109 50.46 -21.24 -14.57
C MET A 1109 50.42 -20.37 -15.84
N ALA A 1110 50.69 -19.08 -15.68
CA ALA A 1110 50.89 -18.13 -16.76
C ALA A 1110 52.21 -17.36 -16.53
N SER A 1111 52.88 -16.97 -17.61
CA SER A 1111 54.09 -16.17 -17.57
C SER A 1111 53.75 -14.74 -17.98
N LEU A 1112 53.95 -13.78 -17.07
CA LEU A 1112 53.83 -12.34 -17.36
C LEU A 1112 55.12 -11.80 -18.00
N SER A 1113 56.25 -12.44 -17.72
CA SER A 1113 57.59 -12.18 -18.28
C SER A 1113 58.48 -13.43 -18.12
N CYS A 1114 59.69 -13.44 -18.71
CA CYS A 1114 60.64 -14.57 -18.61
C CYS A 1114 61.04 -14.96 -17.17
N GLU A 1115 60.78 -14.13 -16.15
CA GLU A 1115 61.23 -14.36 -14.76
C GLU A 1115 60.08 -14.43 -13.73
N GLU A 1116 58.85 -14.02 -14.05
CA GLU A 1116 57.71 -14.04 -13.10
C GLU A 1116 56.62 -15.04 -13.49
N LEU A 1117 56.51 -16.10 -12.68
CA LEU A 1117 55.50 -17.13 -12.74
C LEU A 1117 54.29 -16.77 -11.88
N VAL A 1118 53.14 -16.58 -12.52
CA VAL A 1118 51.86 -16.27 -11.87
C VAL A 1118 50.83 -17.36 -12.14
N THR A 1119 49.74 -17.36 -11.38
CA THR A 1119 48.60 -18.26 -11.55
C THR A 1119 47.36 -17.48 -11.92
N VAL A 1120 46.61 -18.02 -12.86
CA VAL A 1120 45.34 -17.48 -13.37
C VAL A 1120 44.30 -18.61 -13.46
N PRO A 1121 42.99 -18.33 -13.39
CA PRO A 1121 41.97 -19.37 -13.55
C PRO A 1121 42.07 -20.09 -14.90
N ASN A 1122 41.99 -21.43 -14.89
CA ASN A 1122 41.92 -22.23 -16.12
C ASN A 1122 40.45 -22.40 -16.53
N VAL A 1123 39.93 -21.43 -17.27
CA VAL A 1123 38.49 -21.35 -17.60
C VAL A 1123 38.00 -22.60 -18.34
N GLU A 1124 38.74 -23.08 -19.34
CA GLU A 1124 38.34 -24.26 -20.14
C GLU A 1124 38.20 -25.51 -19.26
N ALA A 1125 39.19 -25.77 -18.40
CA ALA A 1125 39.13 -26.91 -17.48
C ALA A 1125 38.00 -26.77 -16.45
N ILE A 1126 37.74 -25.56 -15.94
CA ILE A 1126 36.63 -25.34 -15.01
C ILE A 1126 35.27 -25.61 -15.68
N LEU A 1127 35.11 -25.20 -16.94
CA LEU A 1127 33.87 -25.47 -17.70
C LEU A 1127 33.67 -26.96 -17.94
N GLU A 1128 34.74 -27.69 -18.27
CA GLU A 1128 34.71 -29.15 -18.39
C GLU A 1128 34.38 -29.82 -17.03
N ASP A 1129 34.98 -29.35 -15.94
CA ASP A 1129 34.70 -29.83 -14.58
C ASP A 1129 33.22 -29.63 -14.20
N PHE A 1130 32.57 -28.54 -14.64
CA PHE A 1130 31.13 -28.36 -14.44
C PHE A 1130 30.32 -29.46 -15.15
N GLU A 1131 30.70 -29.87 -16.36
CA GLU A 1131 30.03 -30.98 -17.06
C GLU A 1131 30.29 -32.32 -16.39
N ILE A 1132 31.54 -32.59 -15.99
CA ILE A 1132 31.96 -33.86 -15.36
C ILE A 1132 31.29 -34.05 -14.00
N LEU A 1133 31.34 -33.04 -13.11
CA LEU A 1133 30.69 -33.10 -11.80
C LEU A 1133 29.17 -33.28 -11.91
N GLY A 1134 28.58 -32.75 -12.99
CA GLY A 1134 27.16 -32.78 -13.25
C GLY A 1134 26.69 -33.96 -14.10
N GLU A 1135 27.49 -34.99 -14.35
CA GLU A 1135 27.17 -36.05 -15.31
C GLU A 1135 25.76 -36.64 -15.10
N GLY A 1136 24.95 -36.69 -16.17
CA GLY A 1136 23.56 -37.15 -16.15
C GLY A 1136 22.53 -36.13 -15.64
N LEU A 1137 22.95 -35.13 -14.86
CA LEU A 1137 22.14 -34.00 -14.41
C LEU A 1137 22.27 -32.79 -15.35
N VAL A 1138 23.48 -32.44 -15.75
CA VAL A 1138 23.79 -31.32 -16.65
C VAL A 1138 23.52 -31.73 -18.09
N ARG A 1139 22.80 -30.87 -18.81
CA ARG A 1139 22.49 -31.03 -20.24
C ARG A 1139 23.55 -30.38 -21.11
N SER A 1140 23.99 -29.18 -20.74
CA SER A 1140 25.01 -28.40 -21.47
C SER A 1140 25.49 -27.21 -20.63
N VAL A 1141 26.74 -26.80 -20.82
CA VAL A 1141 27.29 -25.55 -20.26
C VAL A 1141 27.48 -24.52 -21.37
N GLU A 1142 26.87 -23.35 -21.24
CA GLU A 1142 26.90 -22.26 -22.22
C GLU A 1142 27.71 -21.08 -21.66
N ALA A 1143 28.90 -20.83 -22.20
CA ALA A 1143 29.67 -19.61 -21.93
C ALA A 1143 29.13 -18.45 -22.79
N ARG A 1144 28.70 -17.35 -22.14
CA ARG A 1144 28.04 -16.21 -22.82
C ARG A 1144 28.94 -15.01 -23.06
N THR A 1145 29.94 -14.82 -22.21
CA THR A 1145 30.94 -13.77 -22.35
C THR A 1145 32.27 -14.38 -22.79
N GLU A 1146 33.04 -13.67 -23.61
CA GLU A 1146 34.46 -13.99 -23.89
C GLU A 1146 35.39 -12.93 -23.26
N LYS A 1147 34.82 -12.05 -22.41
CA LYS A 1147 35.49 -10.91 -21.78
C LYS A 1147 36.41 -11.32 -20.62
N TRP A 1148 37.05 -12.48 -20.72
CA TRP A 1148 38.08 -12.94 -19.79
C TRP A 1148 39.45 -12.63 -20.40
N THR A 1149 39.75 -11.34 -20.53
CA THR A 1149 41.14 -10.92 -20.81
C THR A 1149 41.94 -11.08 -19.53
N ILE A 1150 42.84 -12.06 -19.55
CA ILE A 1150 43.94 -12.23 -18.58
C ILE A 1150 44.92 -11.06 -18.70
#